data_AF-A0A9E3Q5P1-F1
#
_entry.id   AF-A0A9E3Q5P1-F1
#
_cell.length_a   1.000
_cell.length_b   1.000
_cell.length_c   1.000
_cell.angle_alpha   90.00
_cell.angle_beta   90.00
_cell.angle_gamma   90.00
#
_symmetry.space_group_name_H-M   'P 1'
#
loop_
_entity.id
_entity.type
_entity.pdbx_description
1 polymer ?
#
loop_
_entity_poly.entity_id
_entity_poly.type
_entity_poly.pdbx_seq_one_letter_code
_entity_poly.pdbx_strand_id
1 'polypeptide(L)'
;MRRPALRAVVPFLLALVLGTGASIPPSAGAATRLSIDRDPSGVPRLSAEAAAGDVVVVEAAPDLGSWTEWLRVHGPFEDIADLTFGAAPAAFYRALARPRGEGDDWKNVVSGGGNDPFQSEPVPRLRPEPRWIKFAILLDDPHRVYFQDSGRYLFHYDFAVARLPGFTDMTRSEFDAVTLRIAGQRAVLGAVLFAPTPGLNEIAIQLVGHDPYPRERVAEWFHTVRAMVVAPSGMGAFYLPTFEQADVARANRDWFESEGIPIGSAGRWMSGDDCYAPGWTLGRLVFVPGVEIADAYRQGRIGPRDVLLTDAVPAEVPPMAGIVSLSPATPNSHVALLSRASGIPFVHLEGDEAETELRSWDGRDVLVRAIEQFLGCEVSVTVLGSPLDPGMRGELLALKDPPQLDVAPIESAGALHLGVDGLGPADIRFVGGKAANLGILRQAIPDHSPEPVMAFTFDLWDGYLGQVRPDGRTLRETVEDALDGLQWPPDMAALQTTLAQLRELFRNRTDFSDGQKEAILGILQDAGFDTHRRIRFRSSTNVEDSEHFTGAGLYDSYSGCLADDLDGDTQGPSHCNPAENNERGVFRALRRVFASFYNDNAVLERLRHGVNEADVGMAVLVHYSTPDEIELANGVGTLSIQRSGGQRIIEATLVTQAGAVSVSNPDNTAVPEVVKVSQWASFLDPTLMVESRSSLVPLGGTVLGWPSEYEALYGLLNAASQRWEAGTPGRSRWILDFEYKKIAPDGVLSVKQIRPIPLPPSGVAPTDWLLNTTNRWGVLQGEFANVYSLHRLKSYWTLPVRHTRIGAGHPDETLFGHIDGMWIEGTEEQRLSGSITNLPGHRFERMGNRTEDAWTSGDETRFLRVNLDRFALPEAGPIAILDDLRLELGARYATARNRPNFGPDGTITMEPVQEETVSLVPIRRVDSESLRQERHMAWGGRRVTTTFYWPPHPKGPTAGYTAPLLAWVETTLEGFTTRPIRLRGGFSQTYRPGHHNFSEDFLFDPWLEPDVDPDLLAELAADNVRGIVVLRSIDGDAWHFLWGLDGTFRTVP
;
A
#
# COMPACT_ATOMS: atom_id res chain seq x y z
N MET A 1 -29.87 -39.36 63.10
CA MET A 1 -30.59 -39.36 64.39
C MET A 1 -30.65 -37.95 64.96
N ARG A 2 -31.87 -37.51 65.28
CA ARG A 2 -32.29 -36.54 66.33
C ARG A 2 -31.62 -35.15 66.45
N ARG A 3 -32.40 -34.13 66.03
CA ARG A 3 -32.70 -32.82 66.68
C ARG A 3 -32.80 -32.89 68.22
N PRO A 4 -32.97 -31.77 68.99
CA PRO A 4 -32.71 -30.31 68.74
C PRO A 4 -32.17 -29.52 69.99
N ALA A 5 -32.12 -28.17 69.87
CA ALA A 5 -32.55 -27.17 70.89
C ALA A 5 -31.62 -26.89 72.11
N LEU A 6 -31.50 -25.70 72.72
CA LEU A 6 -32.16 -24.38 72.63
C LEU A 6 -31.32 -23.35 73.47
N ARG A 7 -31.40 -22.05 73.10
CA ARG A 7 -31.43 -20.79 73.90
C ARG A 7 -30.47 -20.59 75.10
N ALA A 8 -29.56 -19.60 75.05
CA ALA A 8 -29.71 -18.14 75.22
C ALA A 8 -29.62 -17.65 76.68
N VAL A 9 -28.74 -16.67 76.96
CA VAL A 9 -28.95 -15.43 77.76
C VAL A 9 -27.62 -14.63 77.79
N VAL A 10 -27.75 -13.32 77.53
CA VAL A 10 -26.78 -12.18 77.63
C VAL A 10 -27.16 -11.43 78.93
N PRO A 11 -26.29 -10.74 79.74
CA PRO A 11 -25.48 -9.60 79.27
C PRO A 11 -24.18 -9.19 80.02
N PHE A 12 -23.40 -8.35 79.32
CA PHE A 12 -22.53 -7.21 79.75
C PHE A 12 -21.50 -7.35 80.89
N LEU A 13 -20.21 -7.12 80.60
CA LEU A 13 -19.55 -5.82 80.81
C LEU A 13 -18.11 -5.76 80.23
N LEU A 14 -17.71 -4.53 79.90
CA LEU A 14 -16.47 -4.04 79.30
C LEU A 14 -15.20 -4.32 80.13
N ALA A 15 -14.09 -4.73 79.48
CA ALA A 15 -12.74 -4.25 79.78
C ALA A 15 -11.77 -4.65 78.65
N LEU A 16 -11.12 -3.63 78.07
CA LEU A 16 -10.06 -3.69 77.06
C LEU A 16 -8.78 -4.31 77.65
N VAL A 17 -8.02 -5.07 76.84
CA VAL A 17 -6.55 -4.93 76.65
C VAL A 17 -6.06 -5.98 75.63
N LEU A 18 -5.51 -5.45 74.53
CA LEU A 18 -4.42 -5.91 73.66
C LEU A 18 -4.29 -7.40 73.27
N GLY A 19 -4.47 -7.63 71.96
CA GLY A 19 -3.45 -8.31 71.15
C GLY A 19 -3.70 -9.77 70.81
N THR A 20 -4.37 -10.02 69.67
CA THR A 20 -4.14 -11.22 68.86
C THR A 20 -4.41 -10.92 67.40
N GLY A 21 -3.42 -11.19 66.54
CA GLY A 21 -3.62 -11.30 65.10
C GLY A 21 -4.51 -12.50 64.79
N ALA A 22 -5.59 -12.23 64.07
CA ALA A 22 -6.23 -13.17 63.17
C ALA A 22 -6.69 -12.34 61.97
N SER A 23 -6.14 -12.67 60.82
CA SER A 23 -6.45 -12.11 59.51
C SER A 23 -7.95 -12.20 59.23
N ILE A 24 -8.60 -11.04 59.29
CA ILE A 24 -9.90 -10.79 58.68
C ILE A 24 -9.67 -10.86 57.16
N PRO A 25 -10.52 -11.56 56.38
CA PRO A 25 -10.41 -11.53 54.92
C PRO A 25 -10.49 -10.08 54.45
N PRO A 26 -9.70 -9.63 53.45
CA PRO A 26 -9.83 -8.27 52.95
C PRO A 26 -11.26 -8.05 52.48
N SER A 27 -11.81 -7.03 53.11
CA SER A 27 -13.11 -6.39 52.97
C SER A 27 -13.57 -6.16 51.55
N ALA A 28 -14.89 -6.24 51.38
CA ALA A 28 -15.75 -5.32 50.60
C ALA A 28 -15.03 -4.45 49.56
N GLY A 29 -15.36 -4.67 48.29
CA GLY A 29 -14.95 -3.82 47.18
C GLY A 29 -15.18 -2.34 47.50
N ALA A 30 -14.21 -1.50 47.15
CA ALA A 30 -14.30 -0.06 47.31
C ALA A 30 -15.63 0.45 46.75
N ALA A 31 -16.32 1.30 47.51
CA ALA A 31 -17.56 1.91 47.02
C ALA A 31 -17.26 2.73 45.76
N THR A 32 -18.02 2.49 44.68
CA THR A 32 -17.95 3.28 43.44
C THR A 32 -18.22 4.74 43.77
N ARG A 33 -17.27 5.61 43.45
CA ARG A 33 -17.40 7.06 43.65
C ARG A 33 -17.68 7.72 42.31
N LEU A 34 -18.83 8.38 42.19
CA LEU A 34 -19.19 9.22 41.04
C LEU A 34 -18.87 10.68 41.36
N SER A 35 -18.13 11.35 40.50
CA SER A 35 -17.93 12.80 40.50
C SER A 35 -18.63 13.43 39.29
N ILE A 36 -19.11 14.66 39.48
CA ILE A 36 -19.82 15.42 38.46
C ILE A 36 -19.28 16.84 38.46
N ASP A 37 -18.66 17.22 37.34
CA ASP A 37 -18.23 18.58 37.06
C ASP A 37 -19.16 19.21 36.02
N ARG A 38 -18.96 20.50 35.72
CA ARG A 38 -19.66 21.20 34.63
C ARG A 38 -18.66 21.88 33.72
N ASP A 39 -18.86 21.75 32.42
CA ASP A 39 -18.05 22.46 31.44
C ASP A 39 -18.43 23.97 31.39
N PRO A 40 -17.71 24.82 30.64
CA PRO A 40 -18.02 26.24 30.53
C PRO A 40 -19.42 26.57 29.97
N SER A 41 -20.05 25.63 29.27
CA SER A 41 -21.43 25.75 28.76
C SER A 41 -22.48 25.25 29.75
N GLY A 42 -22.05 24.67 30.87
CA GLY A 42 -22.90 24.17 31.95
C GLY A 42 -23.28 22.69 31.84
N VAL A 43 -22.79 21.97 30.82
CA VAL A 43 -23.07 20.54 30.61
C VAL A 43 -22.41 19.70 31.71
N PRO A 44 -23.14 18.81 32.40
CA PRO A 44 -22.57 17.88 33.36
C PRO A 44 -21.52 16.95 32.73
N ARG A 45 -20.40 16.76 33.42
CA ARG A 45 -19.27 15.91 33.03
C ARG A 45 -19.03 14.90 34.15
N LEU A 46 -19.22 13.62 33.88
CA LEU A 46 -19.22 12.56 34.88
C LEU A 46 -17.92 11.76 34.85
N SER A 47 -17.43 11.38 36.04
CA SER A 47 -16.30 10.45 36.21
C SER A 47 -16.62 9.45 37.32
N ALA A 48 -16.20 8.20 37.18
CA ALA A 48 -16.39 7.18 38.22
C ALA A 48 -15.14 6.32 38.46
N GLU A 49 -14.82 6.12 39.73
CA GLU A 49 -13.80 5.17 40.17
C GLU A 49 -14.41 3.76 40.34
N ALA A 50 -13.81 2.75 39.69
CA ALA A 50 -14.22 1.34 39.78
C ALA A 50 -13.04 0.40 39.47
N ALA A 51 -13.19 -0.90 39.75
CA ALA A 51 -12.18 -1.88 39.37
C ALA A 51 -12.16 -2.08 37.85
N ALA A 52 -10.98 -2.29 37.26
CA ALA A 52 -10.84 -2.47 35.81
C ALA A 52 -11.68 -3.64 35.26
N GLY A 53 -11.93 -4.69 36.05
CA GLY A 53 -12.76 -5.85 35.68
C GLY A 53 -14.27 -5.66 35.84
N ASP A 54 -14.74 -4.49 36.30
CA ASP A 54 -16.15 -4.23 36.55
C ASP A 54 -16.84 -3.58 35.34
N VAL A 55 -18.17 -3.60 35.37
CA VAL A 55 -19.07 -2.76 34.60
C VAL A 55 -19.62 -1.70 35.53
N VAL A 56 -19.53 -0.44 35.13
CA VAL A 56 -20.15 0.70 35.80
C VAL A 56 -21.42 1.09 35.05
N VAL A 57 -22.56 1.03 35.73
CA VAL A 57 -23.85 1.47 35.21
C VAL A 57 -24.21 2.80 35.89
N VAL A 58 -24.34 3.86 35.11
CA VAL A 58 -24.87 5.15 35.56
C VAL A 58 -26.34 5.22 35.23
N GLU A 59 -27.13 5.48 36.26
CA GLU A 59 -28.55 5.77 36.12
C GLU A 59 -28.78 7.27 36.32
N ALA A 60 -29.63 7.84 35.47
CA ALA A 60 -30.11 9.20 35.57
C ALA A 60 -31.60 9.17 35.92
N ALA A 61 -32.08 10.21 36.58
CA ALA A 61 -33.49 10.36 36.88
C ALA A 61 -33.90 11.84 36.80
N PRO A 62 -35.17 12.14 36.53
CA PRO A 62 -35.72 13.48 36.72
C PRO A 62 -36.11 13.73 38.19
N ASP A 63 -36.28 12.66 38.98
CA ASP A 63 -36.65 12.67 40.39
C ASP A 63 -36.02 11.47 41.13
N LEU A 64 -36.10 11.43 42.47
CA LEU A 64 -35.47 10.34 43.24
C LEU A 64 -36.19 8.97 43.13
N GLY A 65 -37.31 8.87 42.41
CA GLY A 65 -38.13 7.67 42.29
C GLY A 65 -38.02 6.95 40.93
N SER A 66 -37.64 7.64 39.86
CA SER A 66 -37.71 7.14 38.48
C SER A 66 -36.32 7.03 37.83
N TRP A 67 -35.56 6.00 38.21
CA TRP A 67 -34.19 5.77 37.73
C TRP A 67 -34.18 4.95 36.43
N THR A 68 -33.43 5.43 35.43
CA THR A 68 -33.21 4.73 34.16
C THR A 68 -31.73 4.62 33.87
N GLU A 69 -31.29 3.46 33.38
CA GLU A 69 -29.92 3.25 32.90
C GLU A 69 -29.67 4.19 31.72
N TRP A 70 -28.73 5.12 31.91
CA TRP A 70 -28.30 6.07 30.89
C TRP A 70 -26.98 5.61 30.25
N LEU A 71 -26.01 5.21 31.08
CA LEU A 71 -24.65 4.92 30.63
C LEU A 71 -24.13 3.61 31.21
N ARG A 72 -23.50 2.80 30.37
CA ARG A 72 -22.78 1.57 30.74
C ARG A 72 -21.35 1.64 30.26
N VAL A 73 -20.38 1.48 31.17
CA VAL A 73 -18.94 1.56 30.87
C VAL A 73 -18.19 0.37 31.49
N HIS A 74 -17.07 0.00 30.89
CA HIS A 74 -16.21 -1.10 31.30
C HIS A 74 -14.98 -0.57 32.06
N GLY A 75 -14.95 -0.76 33.37
CA GLY A 75 -13.93 -0.20 34.26
C GLY A 75 -14.22 1.26 34.66
N PRO A 76 -13.22 1.96 35.23
CA PRO A 76 -13.35 3.38 35.58
C PRO A 76 -13.44 4.26 34.33
N PHE A 77 -14.00 5.46 34.47
CA PHE A 77 -14.10 6.45 33.40
C PHE A 77 -14.00 7.89 33.91
N GLU A 78 -13.64 8.81 33.01
CA GLU A 78 -13.50 10.22 33.33
C GLU A 78 -14.11 11.11 32.24
N ASP A 79 -14.64 12.26 32.65
CA ASP A 79 -15.00 13.39 31.78
C ASP A 79 -16.04 13.10 30.67
N ILE A 80 -17.01 12.24 30.95
CA ILE A 80 -18.09 11.91 29.99
C ILE A 80 -19.19 12.97 30.07
N ALA A 81 -19.49 13.63 28.95
CA ALA A 81 -20.54 14.63 28.86
C ALA A 81 -21.95 13.99 28.90
N ASP A 82 -22.87 14.61 29.63
CA ASP A 82 -24.29 14.27 29.54
C ASP A 82 -24.92 14.87 28.27
N LEU A 83 -25.04 14.05 27.23
CA LEU A 83 -25.63 14.44 25.95
C LEU A 83 -27.14 14.69 26.02
N THR A 84 -27.82 14.31 27.11
CA THR A 84 -29.24 14.61 27.31
C THR A 84 -29.49 16.01 27.86
N PHE A 85 -28.42 16.71 28.26
CA PHE A 85 -28.48 18.04 28.85
C PHE A 85 -29.14 19.04 27.89
N GLY A 86 -30.32 19.53 28.28
CA GLY A 86 -31.15 20.47 27.50
C GLY A 86 -32.30 19.82 26.74
N ALA A 87 -32.27 18.51 26.47
CA ALA A 87 -33.35 17.75 25.83
C ALA A 87 -34.34 17.17 26.85
N ALA A 88 -33.85 16.80 28.05
CA ALA A 88 -34.66 16.42 29.20
C ALA A 88 -34.04 17.03 30.48
N PRO A 89 -34.82 17.36 31.53
CA PRO A 89 -34.25 17.81 32.79
C PRO A 89 -33.72 16.59 33.57
N ALA A 90 -32.47 16.19 33.36
CA ALA A 90 -31.82 15.22 34.23
C ALA A 90 -31.30 15.93 35.49
N ALA A 91 -31.78 15.49 36.66
CA ALA A 91 -31.29 15.94 37.95
C ALA A 91 -31.31 14.73 38.89
N PHE A 92 -30.14 14.38 39.42
CA PHE A 92 -29.76 13.14 40.13
C PHE A 92 -29.14 12.07 39.21
N TYR A 93 -27.91 11.69 39.57
CA TYR A 93 -27.16 10.58 38.95
C TYR A 93 -26.68 9.64 40.06
N ARG A 94 -26.61 8.35 39.75
CA ARG A 94 -25.94 7.37 40.61
C ARG A 94 -25.20 6.35 39.76
N ALA A 95 -24.11 5.80 40.31
CA ALA A 95 -23.31 4.77 39.66
C ALA A 95 -23.34 3.47 40.47
N LEU A 96 -23.44 2.35 39.77
CA LEU A 96 -23.40 1.00 40.32
C LEU A 96 -22.27 0.25 39.62
N ALA A 97 -21.27 -0.26 40.36
CA ALA A 97 -20.27 -1.16 39.81
C ALA A 97 -20.59 -2.62 40.16
N ARG A 98 -20.36 -3.52 39.20
CA ARG A 98 -20.44 -4.97 39.40
C ARG A 98 -19.43 -5.70 38.51
N PRO A 99 -19.01 -6.93 38.85
CA PRO A 99 -18.19 -7.74 37.96
C PRO A 99 -18.84 -7.92 36.58
N ARG A 100 -18.02 -7.96 35.53
CA ARG A 100 -18.44 -8.27 34.15
C ARG A 100 -18.98 -9.70 34.05
N GLY A 101 -20.09 -9.87 33.34
CA GLY A 101 -20.68 -11.16 32.99
C GLY A 101 -20.80 -11.35 31.47
N GLU A 102 -21.32 -12.50 31.04
CA GLU A 102 -21.45 -12.86 29.61
C GLU A 102 -22.37 -11.92 28.79
N GLY A 103 -23.23 -11.17 29.48
CA GLY A 103 -24.16 -10.18 28.91
C GLY A 103 -23.60 -8.78 28.72
N ASP A 104 -22.34 -8.56 29.10
CA ASP A 104 -21.64 -7.28 29.01
C ASP A 104 -20.71 -7.26 27.79
N ASP A 105 -21.23 -7.68 26.64
CA ASP A 105 -20.58 -7.64 25.32
C ASP A 105 -20.97 -6.38 24.53
N TRP A 106 -21.35 -5.33 25.26
CA TRP A 106 -21.61 -3.99 24.73
C TRP A 106 -21.42 -2.92 25.82
N LYS A 107 -21.17 -1.68 25.40
CA LYS A 107 -20.97 -0.53 26.28
C LYS A 107 -21.33 0.76 25.54
N ASN A 108 -21.46 1.86 26.29
CA ASN A 108 -21.82 3.15 25.71
C ASN A 108 -20.61 4.04 25.38
N VAL A 109 -19.41 3.68 25.87
CA VAL A 109 -18.18 4.47 25.71
C VAL A 109 -17.03 3.57 25.33
N VAL A 110 -16.24 3.98 24.33
CA VAL A 110 -15.05 3.26 23.85
C VAL A 110 -13.80 4.14 23.95
N SER A 111 -12.65 3.50 24.04
CA SER A 111 -11.36 4.18 23.97
C SER A 111 -10.94 4.43 22.52
N GLY A 112 -10.50 5.65 22.23
CA GLY A 112 -9.89 6.06 20.95
C GLY A 112 -8.46 5.53 20.76
N GLY A 113 -7.76 5.18 21.84
CA GLY A 113 -6.31 4.92 21.88
C GLY A 113 -5.81 3.57 21.33
N GLY A 114 -6.48 2.98 20.33
CA GLY A 114 -5.98 1.83 19.57
C GLY A 114 -6.02 0.44 20.24
N ASN A 115 -6.47 0.30 21.49
CA ASN A 115 -6.45 -0.97 22.24
C ASN A 115 -7.77 -1.29 22.98
N ASP A 116 -8.90 -0.81 22.48
CA ASP A 116 -10.19 -1.15 23.09
C ASP A 116 -10.53 -2.64 22.86
N PRO A 117 -10.92 -3.41 23.90
CA PRO A 117 -11.24 -4.83 23.76
C PRO A 117 -12.37 -5.15 22.78
N PHE A 118 -13.21 -4.18 22.42
CA PHE A 118 -14.32 -4.38 21.49
C PHE A 118 -13.95 -4.21 20.03
N GLN A 119 -12.71 -3.81 19.73
CA GLN A 119 -12.25 -3.72 18.35
C GLN A 119 -12.32 -5.10 17.67
N SER A 120 -12.67 -5.10 16.39
CA SER A 120 -12.65 -6.29 15.53
C SER A 120 -11.34 -7.06 15.63
N GLU A 121 -11.40 -8.38 15.46
CA GLU A 121 -10.18 -9.21 15.45
C GLU A 121 -9.19 -8.68 14.40
N PRO A 122 -7.88 -8.60 14.73
CA PRO A 122 -6.88 -8.21 13.75
C PRO A 122 -6.85 -9.23 12.61
N VAL A 123 -6.79 -8.74 11.37
CA VAL A 123 -6.60 -9.62 10.22
C VAL A 123 -5.19 -10.23 10.29
N PRO A 124 -5.03 -11.57 10.16
CA PRO A 124 -3.72 -12.20 10.15
C PRO A 124 -2.83 -11.58 9.06
N ARG A 125 -1.74 -10.95 9.53
CA ARG A 125 -0.82 -9.99 8.87
C ARG A 125 -0.53 -10.18 7.37
N LEU A 126 -0.46 -9.06 6.63
CA LEU A 126 0.69 -8.57 5.82
C LEU A 126 0.67 -7.04 5.57
N ARG A 127 -0.49 -6.36 5.62
CA ARG A 127 -0.61 -4.88 5.68
C ARG A 127 -1.44 -4.39 6.87
N PRO A 128 -1.18 -3.18 7.43
CA PRO A 128 -2.01 -2.59 8.48
C PRO A 128 -3.42 -2.27 7.94
N GLU A 129 -4.45 -2.98 8.41
CA GLU A 129 -5.86 -2.65 8.13
C GLU A 129 -6.51 -1.94 9.32
N PRO A 130 -7.40 -0.96 9.10
CA PRO A 130 -8.10 -0.29 10.18
C PRO A 130 -8.94 -1.30 10.95
N ARG A 131 -8.78 -1.35 12.27
CA ARG A 131 -9.72 -2.06 13.16
C ARG A 131 -10.94 -1.19 13.37
N TRP A 132 -12.05 -1.79 13.80
CA TRP A 132 -13.29 -1.04 14.00
C TRP A 132 -14.09 -1.52 15.21
N ILE A 133 -14.93 -0.64 15.73
CA ILE A 133 -16.00 -0.97 16.69
C ILE A 133 -17.33 -0.51 16.08
N LYS A 134 -18.24 -1.46 15.84
CA LYS A 134 -19.58 -1.16 15.35
C LYS A 134 -20.44 -0.54 16.45
N PHE A 135 -21.32 0.37 16.06
CA PHE A 135 -22.30 0.96 16.95
C PHE A 135 -23.70 1.02 16.33
N ALA A 136 -24.69 1.17 17.22
CA ALA A 136 -26.05 1.55 16.87
C ALA A 136 -26.51 2.75 17.71
N ILE A 137 -27.36 3.61 17.15
CA ILE A 137 -28.09 4.67 17.85
C ILE A 137 -29.57 4.40 17.63
N LEU A 138 -30.34 4.26 18.71
CA LEU A 138 -31.79 4.10 18.59
C LEU A 138 -32.42 5.48 18.39
N LEU A 139 -33.36 5.59 17.44
CA LEU A 139 -33.95 6.90 17.12
C LEU A 139 -34.93 7.40 18.20
N ASP A 140 -35.40 6.52 19.08
CA ASP A 140 -36.16 6.86 20.29
C ASP A 140 -35.27 7.20 21.51
N ASP A 141 -33.95 6.99 21.40
CA ASP A 141 -32.93 7.38 22.38
C ASP A 141 -31.65 7.90 21.67
N PRO A 142 -31.75 9.04 20.93
CA PRO A 142 -30.71 9.48 20.00
C PRO A 142 -29.42 9.96 20.68
N HIS A 143 -29.43 10.13 22.00
CA HIS A 143 -28.28 10.58 22.79
C HIS A 143 -27.45 9.41 23.34
N ARG A 144 -27.83 8.17 23.01
CA ARG A 144 -27.17 6.95 23.50
C ARG A 144 -26.60 6.14 22.34
N VAL A 145 -25.30 5.87 22.43
CA VAL A 145 -24.56 5.05 21.46
C VAL A 145 -24.33 3.67 22.04
N TYR A 146 -24.72 2.61 21.32
CA TYR A 146 -24.50 1.23 21.72
C TYR A 146 -23.32 0.66 20.94
N PHE A 147 -22.13 0.61 21.53
CA PHE A 147 -20.96 -0.03 20.93
C PHE A 147 -20.98 -1.53 21.22
N GLN A 148 -20.93 -2.35 20.17
CA GLN A 148 -20.88 -3.81 20.28
C GLN A 148 -19.45 -4.31 20.37
N ASP A 149 -19.24 -5.42 21.08
CA ASP A 149 -18.03 -6.22 20.96
C ASP A 149 -17.93 -6.76 19.52
N SER A 150 -17.08 -6.13 18.71
CA SER A 150 -16.93 -6.44 17.28
C SER A 150 -16.03 -7.65 17.01
N GLY A 151 -15.34 -8.17 18.05
CA GLY A 151 -14.69 -9.48 18.00
C GLY A 151 -15.71 -10.61 18.17
N ARG A 152 -16.74 -10.40 19.01
CA ARG A 152 -17.84 -11.35 19.23
C ARG A 152 -18.93 -11.28 18.16
N TYR A 153 -19.36 -10.08 17.78
CA TYR A 153 -20.44 -9.86 16.82
C TYR A 153 -19.89 -9.19 15.57
N LEU A 154 -19.77 -9.96 14.49
CA LEU A 154 -19.25 -9.43 13.23
C LEU A 154 -20.22 -8.43 12.57
N PHE A 155 -21.53 -8.66 12.65
CA PHE A 155 -22.56 -7.79 12.03
C PHE A 155 -23.47 -7.14 13.07
N HIS A 156 -24.06 -5.98 12.72
CA HIS A 156 -25.01 -5.26 13.59
C HIS A 156 -26.26 -6.08 13.90
N TYR A 157 -26.74 -6.87 12.95
CA TYR A 157 -27.93 -7.71 13.11
C TYR A 157 -27.78 -8.69 14.29
N ASP A 158 -26.67 -9.44 14.34
CA ASP A 158 -26.44 -10.46 15.37
C ASP A 158 -26.38 -9.82 16.76
N PHE A 159 -25.78 -8.64 16.86
CA PHE A 159 -25.76 -7.84 18.08
C PHE A 159 -27.16 -7.30 18.44
N ALA A 160 -27.87 -6.73 17.47
CA ALA A 160 -29.15 -6.07 17.70
C ALA A 160 -30.22 -7.03 18.19
N VAL A 161 -30.36 -8.21 17.57
CA VAL A 161 -31.33 -9.23 18.00
C VAL A 161 -30.97 -9.76 19.39
N ALA A 162 -29.68 -9.85 19.72
CA ALA A 162 -29.21 -10.34 21.00
C ALA A 162 -29.33 -9.32 22.15
N ARG A 163 -29.20 -8.02 21.88
CA ARG A 163 -28.98 -6.99 22.91
C ARG A 163 -29.83 -5.73 22.81
N LEU A 164 -30.26 -5.32 21.62
CA LEU A 164 -30.95 -4.04 21.44
C LEU A 164 -32.47 -4.17 21.71
N PRO A 165 -33.04 -3.29 22.54
CA PRO A 165 -34.48 -3.28 22.79
C PRO A 165 -35.29 -3.13 21.50
N GLY A 166 -36.30 -3.99 21.34
CA GLY A 166 -37.25 -3.90 20.23
C GLY A 166 -36.79 -4.50 18.90
N PHE A 167 -35.65 -5.19 18.87
CA PHE A 167 -35.14 -5.95 17.71
C PHE A 167 -35.12 -7.47 17.93
N THR A 168 -35.46 -7.94 19.12
CA THR A 168 -35.57 -9.37 19.44
C THR A 168 -36.54 -10.06 18.47
N ASP A 169 -36.17 -11.26 18.02
CA ASP A 169 -36.92 -12.11 17.08
C ASP A 169 -37.13 -11.55 15.66
N MET A 170 -36.51 -10.42 15.30
CA MET A 170 -36.52 -9.93 13.92
C MET A 170 -35.71 -10.86 13.00
N THR A 171 -36.21 -11.07 11.80
CA THR A 171 -35.39 -11.59 10.70
C THR A 171 -34.43 -10.51 10.19
N ARG A 172 -33.37 -10.93 9.50
CA ARG A 172 -32.39 -10.00 8.92
C ARG A 172 -33.03 -9.02 7.93
N SER A 173 -34.00 -9.48 7.13
CA SER A 173 -34.72 -8.61 6.20
C SER A 173 -35.59 -7.56 6.91
N GLU A 174 -36.22 -7.91 8.02
CA GLU A 174 -37.00 -6.96 8.82
C GLU A 174 -36.10 -5.94 9.50
N PHE A 175 -34.96 -6.40 10.03
CA PHE A 175 -33.92 -5.54 10.60
C PHE A 175 -33.41 -4.53 9.56
N ASP A 176 -32.95 -5.00 8.40
CA ASP A 176 -32.43 -4.13 7.34
C ASP A 176 -33.46 -3.09 6.88
N ALA A 177 -34.74 -3.47 6.79
CA ALA A 177 -35.82 -2.57 6.40
C ALA A 177 -36.03 -1.42 7.41
N VAL A 178 -35.76 -1.63 8.69
CA VAL A 178 -35.94 -0.62 9.75
C VAL A 178 -34.63 0.04 10.20
N THR A 179 -33.48 -0.35 9.66
CA THR A 179 -32.18 0.25 10.03
C THR A 179 -31.39 0.83 8.86
N LEU A 180 -31.57 0.31 7.63
CA LEU A 180 -30.82 0.75 6.46
C LEU A 180 -31.62 1.67 5.52
N ARG A 181 -32.92 1.87 5.76
CA ARG A 181 -33.76 2.80 4.99
C ARG A 181 -34.31 3.90 5.87
N ILE A 182 -34.47 5.10 5.31
CA ILE A 182 -35.00 6.26 6.04
C ILE A 182 -36.48 6.05 6.39
N ALA A 183 -37.23 5.45 5.47
CA ALA A 183 -38.66 5.20 5.67
C ALA A 183 -38.88 4.17 6.79
N GLY A 184 -39.43 4.63 7.93
CA GLY A 184 -39.70 3.78 9.08
C GLY A 184 -38.44 3.39 9.88
N GLN A 185 -37.34 4.13 9.73
CA GLN A 185 -36.09 3.86 10.44
C GLN A 185 -36.32 3.88 11.96
N ARG A 186 -35.72 2.91 12.65
CA ARG A 186 -35.77 2.74 14.12
C ARG A 186 -34.40 2.89 14.76
N ALA A 187 -33.33 2.57 14.03
CA ALA A 187 -31.97 2.76 14.50
C ALA A 187 -31.03 3.15 13.36
N VAL A 188 -29.97 3.86 13.71
CA VAL A 188 -28.87 4.24 12.83
C VAL A 188 -27.71 3.30 13.14
N LEU A 189 -27.06 2.78 12.10
CA LEU A 189 -25.93 1.88 12.22
C LEU A 189 -24.65 2.58 11.77
N GLY A 190 -23.54 2.26 12.42
CA GLY A 190 -22.25 2.79 12.03
C GLY A 190 -21.08 2.05 12.63
N ALA A 191 -19.88 2.58 12.40
CA ALA A 191 -18.65 2.10 13.02
C ALA A 191 -17.70 3.25 13.33
N VAL A 192 -16.95 3.09 14.41
CA VAL A 192 -15.74 3.87 14.67
C VAL A 192 -14.56 3.03 14.17
N LEU A 193 -13.81 3.55 13.22
CA LEU A 193 -12.63 2.93 12.68
C LEU A 193 -11.40 3.61 13.26
N PHE A 194 -10.35 2.83 13.48
CA PHE A 194 -9.10 3.26 14.08
C PHE A 194 -8.00 3.24 13.03
N ALA A 195 -7.21 4.32 12.97
CA ALA A 195 -6.07 4.38 12.08
C ALA A 195 -5.16 3.16 12.31
N PRO A 196 -4.77 2.44 11.25
CA PRO A 196 -4.01 1.20 11.38
C PRO A 196 -2.52 1.43 11.68
N THR A 197 -2.03 2.63 11.36
CA THR A 197 -0.62 3.02 11.55
C THR A 197 -0.37 3.44 13.00
N PRO A 198 0.59 2.82 13.70
CA PRO A 198 0.97 3.24 15.05
C PRO A 198 1.40 4.71 15.10
N GLY A 199 0.80 5.51 15.99
CA GLY A 199 1.14 6.92 16.18
C GLY A 199 0.27 7.92 15.42
N LEU A 200 -0.53 7.47 14.44
CA LEU A 200 -1.59 8.29 13.83
C LEU A 200 -2.76 8.43 14.81
N ASN A 201 -2.89 9.62 15.40
CA ASN A 201 -3.97 9.96 16.33
C ASN A 201 -5.24 10.37 15.59
N GLU A 202 -5.81 9.47 14.80
CA GLU A 202 -7.05 9.71 14.05
C GLU A 202 -8.05 8.56 14.20
N ILE A 203 -9.33 8.91 14.22
CA ILE A 203 -10.44 7.97 14.07
C ILE A 203 -11.34 8.40 12.91
N ALA A 204 -12.00 7.42 12.29
CA ALA A 204 -13.07 7.69 11.34
C ALA A 204 -14.39 7.24 11.92
N ILE A 205 -15.45 7.99 11.64
CA ILE A 205 -16.82 7.58 11.95
C ILE A 205 -17.50 7.30 10.61
N GLN A 206 -18.06 6.10 10.48
CA GLN A 206 -18.82 5.67 9.32
C GLN A 206 -20.28 5.47 9.71
N LEU A 207 -21.20 5.90 8.85
CA LEU A 207 -22.64 5.72 9.00
C LEU A 207 -23.14 4.85 7.84
N VAL A 208 -23.98 3.87 8.14
CA VAL A 208 -24.43 2.85 7.19
C VAL A 208 -25.92 3.02 6.91
N GLY A 209 -26.28 3.06 5.63
CA GLY A 209 -27.65 3.13 5.14
C GLY A 209 -27.69 2.96 3.62
N HIS A 210 -28.75 2.34 3.11
CA HIS A 210 -29.03 2.22 1.68
C HIS A 210 -29.59 3.50 1.07
N ASP A 211 -30.32 4.29 1.87
CA ASP A 211 -30.77 5.61 1.47
C ASP A 211 -29.75 6.68 1.92
N PRO A 212 -29.38 7.66 1.08
CA PRO A 212 -28.50 8.74 1.50
C PRO A 212 -29.11 9.58 2.62
N TYR A 213 -28.39 9.74 3.74
CA TYR A 213 -28.86 10.52 4.88
C TYR A 213 -28.78 12.03 4.63
N PRO A 214 -29.73 12.83 5.16
CA PRO A 214 -29.61 14.28 5.18
C PRO A 214 -28.36 14.73 5.97
N ARG A 215 -27.64 15.72 5.44
CA ARG A 215 -26.37 16.20 6.01
C ARG A 215 -26.48 16.65 7.48
N GLU A 216 -27.60 17.24 7.87
CA GLU A 216 -27.87 17.69 9.24
C GLU A 216 -27.94 16.50 10.21
N ARG A 217 -28.52 15.38 9.78
CA ARG A 217 -28.61 14.15 10.59
C ARG A 217 -27.26 13.47 10.71
N VAL A 218 -26.47 13.46 9.62
CA VAL A 218 -25.09 12.97 9.64
C VAL A 218 -24.27 13.74 10.68
N ALA A 219 -24.35 15.07 10.70
CA ALA A 219 -23.62 15.90 11.66
C ALA A 219 -24.03 15.60 13.11
N GLU A 220 -25.34 15.52 13.39
CA GLU A 220 -25.87 15.17 14.71
C GLU A 220 -25.34 13.83 15.22
N TRP A 221 -25.42 12.77 14.40
CA TRP A 221 -24.93 11.45 14.77
C TRP A 221 -23.41 11.38 14.88
N PHE A 222 -22.69 12.08 13.99
CA PHE A 222 -21.23 12.18 14.06
C PHE A 222 -20.76 12.77 15.39
N HIS A 223 -21.33 13.90 15.81
CA HIS A 223 -20.98 14.53 17.09
C HIS A 223 -21.39 13.68 18.29
N THR A 224 -22.55 13.02 18.24
CA THR A 224 -23.02 12.11 19.28
C THR A 224 -22.05 10.95 19.50
N VAL A 225 -21.61 10.32 18.41
CA VAL A 225 -20.63 9.22 18.46
C VAL A 225 -19.27 9.73 18.93
N ARG A 226 -18.80 10.86 18.38
CA ARG A 226 -17.49 11.44 18.74
C ARG A 226 -17.39 11.74 20.24
N ALA A 227 -18.46 12.23 20.85
CA ALA A 227 -18.52 12.54 22.28
C ALA A 227 -18.44 11.29 23.18
N MET A 228 -18.76 10.11 22.65
CA MET A 228 -18.70 8.82 23.35
C MET A 228 -17.42 8.02 23.05
N VAL A 229 -16.47 8.61 22.31
CA VAL A 229 -15.12 8.06 22.10
C VAL A 229 -14.13 8.82 22.97
N VAL A 230 -13.66 8.20 24.06
CA VAL A 230 -12.66 8.77 24.97
C VAL A 230 -11.30 8.75 24.26
N ALA A 231 -10.86 9.91 23.80
CA ALA A 231 -9.67 10.06 22.97
C ALA A 231 -8.57 10.88 23.66
N PRO A 232 -7.29 10.57 23.43
CA PRO A 232 -6.19 11.45 23.84
C PRO A 232 -6.34 12.86 23.26
N SER A 233 -5.80 13.85 23.97
CA SER A 233 -5.75 15.24 23.49
C SER A 233 -5.07 15.32 22.11
N GLY A 234 -5.71 15.98 21.15
CA GLY A 234 -5.18 16.15 19.79
C GLY A 234 -5.58 15.06 18.79
N MET A 235 -6.42 14.09 19.19
CA MET A 235 -6.94 13.08 18.26
C MET A 235 -7.97 13.68 17.30
N GLY A 236 -7.66 13.63 15.99
CA GLY A 236 -8.56 14.01 14.92
C GLY A 236 -9.69 13.00 14.72
N ALA A 237 -10.85 13.49 14.27
CA ALA A 237 -11.95 12.63 13.84
C ALA A 237 -12.51 13.15 12.52
N PHE A 238 -12.83 12.25 11.60
CA PHE A 238 -13.40 12.61 10.29
C PHE A 238 -14.54 11.66 9.90
N TYR A 239 -15.46 12.16 9.07
CA TYR A 239 -16.54 11.36 8.53
C TYR A 239 -16.04 10.58 7.31
N LEU A 240 -16.18 9.25 7.36
CA LEU A 240 -15.87 8.34 6.27
C LEU A 240 -17.19 7.80 5.70
N PRO A 241 -17.74 8.38 4.63
CA PRO A 241 -19.01 7.92 4.07
C PRO A 241 -18.90 6.49 3.52
N THR A 242 -19.92 5.65 3.72
CA THR A 242 -20.07 4.42 2.91
C THR A 242 -20.35 4.78 1.46
N PHE A 243 -20.27 3.79 0.57
CA PHE A 243 -20.54 3.95 -0.85
C PHE A 243 -21.85 4.71 -1.12
N GLU A 244 -22.96 4.28 -0.52
CA GLU A 244 -24.29 4.87 -0.70
C GLU A 244 -24.39 6.32 -0.18
N GLN A 245 -23.48 6.72 0.72
CA GLN A 245 -23.45 8.04 1.34
C GLN A 245 -22.44 8.99 0.64
N ALA A 246 -21.58 8.46 -0.23
CA ALA A 246 -20.39 9.17 -0.74
C ALA A 246 -20.73 10.41 -1.56
N ASP A 247 -21.71 10.33 -2.47
CA ASP A 247 -22.07 11.45 -3.35
C ASP A 247 -22.67 12.62 -2.58
N VAL A 248 -23.56 12.36 -1.63
CA VAL A 248 -24.17 13.39 -0.77
C VAL A 248 -23.11 14.02 0.14
N ALA A 249 -22.20 13.22 0.70
CA ALA A 249 -21.09 13.71 1.50
C ALA A 249 -20.16 14.64 0.68
N ARG A 250 -19.79 14.21 -0.53
CA ARG A 250 -18.92 14.98 -1.44
C ARG A 250 -19.56 16.29 -1.88
N ALA A 251 -20.85 16.27 -2.22
CA ALA A 251 -21.60 17.45 -2.63
C ALA A 251 -21.77 18.49 -1.50
N ASN A 252 -21.61 18.09 -0.24
CA ASN A 252 -21.76 18.94 0.95
C ASN A 252 -20.45 19.11 1.74
N ARG A 253 -19.29 18.83 1.15
CA ARG A 253 -17.99 18.87 1.83
C ARG A 253 -17.75 20.18 2.60
N ASP A 254 -17.89 21.33 1.95
CA ASP A 254 -17.64 22.64 2.55
C ASP A 254 -18.56 22.91 3.76
N TRP A 255 -19.79 22.39 3.72
CA TRP A 255 -20.74 22.50 4.82
C TRP A 255 -20.30 21.63 6.01
N PHE A 256 -19.91 20.38 5.76
CA PHE A 256 -19.38 19.50 6.81
C PHE A 256 -18.11 20.07 7.45
N GLU A 257 -17.19 20.63 6.64
CA GLU A 257 -15.99 21.31 7.15
C GLU A 257 -16.35 22.50 8.05
N SER A 258 -17.39 23.28 7.71
CA SER A 258 -17.87 24.39 8.55
C SER A 258 -18.48 23.95 9.89
N GLU A 259 -18.98 22.71 9.97
CA GLU A 259 -19.45 22.06 11.21
C GLU A 259 -18.32 21.34 11.97
N GLY A 260 -17.07 21.47 11.51
CA GLY A 260 -15.92 20.79 12.12
C GLY A 260 -15.86 19.29 11.84
N ILE A 261 -16.42 18.85 10.72
CA ILE A 261 -16.46 17.45 10.26
C ILE A 261 -15.66 17.33 8.96
N PRO A 262 -14.35 17.02 9.02
CA PRO A 262 -13.58 16.70 7.83
C PRO A 262 -14.15 15.47 7.13
N ILE A 263 -14.17 15.45 5.80
CA ILE A 263 -14.57 14.28 5.00
C ILE A 263 -13.33 13.50 4.57
N GLY A 264 -13.29 12.20 4.86
CA GLY A 264 -12.20 11.29 4.46
C GLY A 264 -12.65 10.23 3.43
N SER A 265 -11.69 9.45 2.94
CA SER A 265 -11.91 8.27 2.09
C SER A 265 -11.10 7.09 2.62
N ALA A 266 -11.41 5.87 2.15
CA ALA A 266 -10.68 4.67 2.54
C ALA A 266 -9.18 4.73 2.18
N GLY A 267 -8.81 5.51 1.15
CA GLY A 267 -7.43 5.76 0.77
C GLY A 267 -6.61 6.55 1.80
N ARG A 268 -7.25 7.28 2.74
CA ARG A 268 -6.55 8.10 3.75
C ARG A 268 -5.63 7.30 4.67
N TRP A 269 -5.91 6.02 4.86
CA TRP A 269 -5.16 5.14 5.74
C TRP A 269 -4.47 3.99 4.99
N MET A 270 -4.43 4.04 3.66
CA MET A 270 -3.57 3.15 2.90
C MET A 270 -2.12 3.55 3.15
N SER A 271 -1.40 2.79 3.97
CA SER A 271 -0.04 3.12 4.38
C SER A 271 1.02 2.31 3.62
N GLY A 272 2.15 2.94 3.32
CA GLY A 272 3.38 2.36 2.83
C GLY A 272 3.58 2.48 1.32
N ASP A 273 4.85 2.44 0.92
CA ASP A 273 5.22 2.31 -0.49
C ASP A 273 4.65 1.03 -1.09
N ASP A 274 4.19 1.10 -2.33
CA ASP A 274 3.65 -0.03 -3.07
C ASP A 274 4.32 -0.14 -4.44
N CYS A 275 4.40 -1.35 -4.99
CA CYS A 275 4.74 -1.51 -6.40
C CYS A 275 3.68 -2.32 -7.14
N TYR A 276 3.08 -1.65 -8.11
CA TYR A 276 2.12 -2.26 -9.02
C TYR A 276 2.85 -3.00 -10.16
N ALA A 277 4.02 -2.49 -10.57
CA ALA A 277 4.93 -3.18 -11.48
C ALA A 277 6.39 -3.06 -11.00
N PRO A 278 7.10 -4.19 -10.77
CA PRO A 278 8.53 -4.16 -10.49
C PRO A 278 9.33 -3.85 -11.75
N GLY A 279 10.56 -3.38 -11.57
CA GLY A 279 11.47 -3.05 -12.65
C GLY A 279 12.45 -1.95 -12.27
N TRP A 280 13.15 -1.44 -13.28
CA TRP A 280 14.08 -0.33 -13.11
C TRP A 280 13.90 0.67 -14.26
N THR A 281 14.29 1.92 -14.10
CA THR A 281 14.39 2.85 -15.22
C THR A 281 15.33 4.00 -14.91
N LEU A 282 15.84 4.62 -15.96
CA LEU A 282 16.63 5.84 -15.92
C LEU A 282 15.95 6.87 -16.83
N GLY A 283 15.60 8.02 -16.26
CA GLY A 283 14.98 9.09 -17.03
C GLY A 283 14.87 10.38 -16.24
N ARG A 284 14.44 11.44 -16.91
CA ARG A 284 14.16 12.72 -16.28
C ARG A 284 12.83 12.62 -15.53
N LEU A 285 12.83 12.94 -14.23
CA LEU A 285 11.61 13.01 -13.43
C LEU A 285 10.83 14.25 -13.81
N VAL A 286 9.53 14.11 -14.11
CA VAL A 286 8.65 15.24 -14.46
C VAL A 286 7.35 15.14 -13.67
N PHE A 287 7.04 16.16 -12.87
CA PHE A 287 5.75 16.25 -12.20
C PHE A 287 4.65 16.70 -13.16
N VAL A 288 3.58 15.93 -13.26
CA VAL A 288 2.36 16.29 -14.00
C VAL A 288 1.12 15.90 -13.18
N PRO A 289 0.20 16.83 -12.88
CA PRO A 289 -1.08 16.47 -12.29
C PRO A 289 -1.83 15.45 -13.14
N GLY A 290 -2.51 14.48 -12.52
CA GLY A 290 -3.11 13.34 -13.21
C GLY A 290 -4.05 13.74 -14.35
N VAL A 291 -4.82 14.81 -14.14
CA VAL A 291 -5.76 15.36 -15.13
C VAL A 291 -5.09 16.05 -16.31
N GLU A 292 -3.80 16.40 -16.20
CA GLU A 292 -3.04 17.12 -17.23
C GLU A 292 -2.09 16.21 -18.04
N ILE A 293 -1.97 14.92 -17.70
CA ILE A 293 -0.99 14.00 -18.32
C ILE A 293 -1.13 13.96 -19.85
N ALA A 294 -2.35 13.77 -20.35
CA ALA A 294 -2.60 13.71 -21.79
C ALA A 294 -2.19 15.01 -22.51
N ASP A 295 -2.48 16.16 -21.89
CA ASP A 295 -2.15 17.48 -22.43
C ASP A 295 -0.64 17.78 -22.35
N ALA A 296 0.04 17.36 -21.28
CA ALA A 296 1.48 17.48 -21.13
C ALA A 296 2.22 16.66 -22.20
N TYR A 297 1.78 15.43 -22.44
CA TYR A 297 2.37 14.54 -23.43
C TYR A 297 2.16 15.07 -24.86
N ARG A 298 0.95 15.54 -25.17
CA ARG A 298 0.61 16.21 -26.45
C ARG A 298 1.50 17.41 -26.73
N GLN A 299 1.82 18.21 -25.71
CA GLN A 299 2.65 19.40 -25.82
C GLN A 299 4.16 19.10 -25.82
N GLY A 300 4.57 17.84 -25.66
CA GLY A 300 5.97 17.45 -25.53
C GLY A 300 6.64 17.90 -24.23
N ARG A 301 5.86 18.29 -23.19
CA ARG A 301 6.40 18.62 -21.86
C ARG A 301 6.98 17.37 -21.18
N ILE A 302 6.35 16.22 -21.44
CA ILE A 302 6.77 14.90 -21.00
C ILE A 302 6.74 13.94 -22.20
N GLY A 303 7.64 12.96 -22.24
CA GLY A 303 7.74 11.98 -23.32
C GLY A 303 8.09 10.56 -22.84
N PRO A 304 8.24 9.59 -23.77
CA PRO A 304 8.37 8.16 -23.43
C PRO A 304 9.67 7.76 -22.74
N ARG A 305 10.62 8.69 -22.62
CA ARG A 305 11.90 8.52 -21.91
C ARG A 305 11.93 9.24 -20.55
N ASP A 306 10.83 9.90 -20.17
CA ASP A 306 10.70 10.57 -18.89
C ASP A 306 10.05 9.63 -17.85
N VAL A 307 10.34 9.90 -16.59
CA VAL A 307 9.69 9.28 -15.43
C VAL A 307 8.58 10.20 -14.97
N LEU A 308 7.34 9.72 -15.01
CA LEU A 308 6.16 10.49 -14.59
C LEU A 308 6.05 10.48 -13.06
N LEU A 309 6.03 11.66 -12.44
CA LEU A 309 5.58 11.86 -11.06
C LEU A 309 4.17 12.46 -11.09
N THR A 310 3.19 11.84 -10.43
CA THR A 310 1.80 12.32 -10.50
C THR A 310 1.03 12.16 -9.18
N ASP A 311 0.02 13.00 -8.97
CA ASP A 311 -0.88 12.96 -7.82
C ASP A 311 -2.04 11.96 -7.98
N ALA A 312 -2.35 11.55 -9.21
CA ALA A 312 -3.35 10.54 -9.53
C ALA A 312 -3.03 9.85 -10.85
N VAL A 313 -3.25 8.53 -10.90
CA VAL A 313 -3.07 7.75 -12.12
C VAL A 313 -4.40 7.67 -12.88
N PRO A 314 -4.52 8.26 -14.08
CA PRO A 314 -5.71 8.13 -14.90
C PRO A 314 -5.87 6.69 -15.41
N ALA A 315 -7.04 6.38 -15.98
CA ALA A 315 -7.35 5.06 -16.54
C ALA A 315 -6.35 4.60 -17.63
N GLU A 316 -5.76 5.56 -18.35
CA GLU A 316 -4.74 5.33 -19.36
C GLU A 316 -3.61 6.33 -19.20
N VAL A 317 -2.38 5.84 -19.26
CA VAL A 317 -1.16 6.65 -19.29
C VAL A 317 -0.44 6.34 -20.60
N PRO A 318 0.02 7.35 -21.36
CA PRO A 318 0.82 7.10 -22.55
C PRO A 318 2.13 6.38 -22.19
N PRO A 319 2.86 5.82 -23.17
CA PRO A 319 4.12 5.12 -22.88
C PRO A 319 5.10 6.03 -22.12
N MET A 320 5.61 5.55 -20.98
CA MET A 320 6.56 6.26 -20.10
C MET A 320 7.79 5.38 -19.81
N ALA A 321 8.87 5.99 -19.32
CA ALA A 321 10.02 5.23 -18.84
C ALA A 321 9.79 4.62 -17.46
N GLY A 322 8.89 5.20 -16.65
CA GLY A 322 8.46 4.73 -15.33
C GLY A 322 7.42 5.67 -14.73
N ILE A 323 6.69 5.21 -13.72
CA ILE A 323 5.58 5.94 -13.09
C ILE A 323 5.74 5.91 -11.57
N VAL A 324 5.71 7.09 -10.95
CA VAL A 324 5.73 7.31 -9.50
C VAL A 324 4.45 8.05 -9.12
N SER A 325 3.57 7.40 -8.37
CA SER A 325 2.29 7.96 -7.94
C SER A 325 2.33 8.38 -6.47
N LEU A 326 1.82 9.58 -6.18
CA LEU A 326 1.62 10.07 -4.82
C LEU A 326 0.28 9.62 -4.21
N SER A 327 -0.57 8.94 -5.01
CA SER A 327 -1.78 8.28 -4.52
C SER A 327 -1.76 6.78 -4.83
N PRO A 328 -2.42 5.95 -3.98
CA PRO A 328 -2.56 4.52 -4.26
C PRO A 328 -3.33 4.24 -5.56
N ALA A 329 -2.88 3.22 -6.30
CA ALA A 329 -3.56 2.61 -7.43
C ALA A 329 -3.93 1.15 -7.14
N THR A 330 -4.56 0.46 -8.10
CA THR A 330 -4.95 -0.95 -7.92
C THR A 330 -3.94 -1.93 -8.55
N PRO A 331 -3.61 -3.05 -7.86
CA PRO A 331 -2.61 -4.04 -8.30
C PRO A 331 -2.84 -4.74 -9.65
N ASN A 332 -3.96 -4.52 -10.33
CA ASN A 332 -4.28 -5.09 -11.65
C ASN A 332 -4.88 -4.03 -12.60
N SER A 333 -4.55 -2.74 -12.40
CA SER A 333 -4.95 -1.69 -13.34
C SER A 333 -4.32 -1.90 -14.72
N HIS A 334 -4.91 -1.36 -15.79
CA HIS A 334 -4.30 -1.45 -17.12
C HIS A 334 -2.89 -0.86 -17.15
N VAL A 335 -2.68 0.26 -16.43
CA VAL A 335 -1.37 0.89 -16.27
C VAL A 335 -0.38 -0.08 -15.63
N ALA A 336 -0.77 -0.79 -14.55
CA ALA A 336 0.08 -1.81 -13.92
C ALA A 336 0.44 -2.98 -14.86
N LEU A 337 -0.54 -3.49 -15.62
CA LEU A 337 -0.32 -4.57 -16.58
C LEU A 337 0.65 -4.15 -17.70
N LEU A 338 0.46 -2.97 -18.28
CA LEU A 338 1.33 -2.42 -19.32
C LEU A 338 2.74 -2.12 -18.80
N SER A 339 2.86 -1.58 -17.59
CA SER A 339 4.16 -1.32 -16.94
C SER A 339 4.93 -2.62 -16.69
N ARG A 340 4.25 -3.66 -16.20
CA ARG A 340 4.84 -4.99 -15.97
C ARG A 340 5.30 -5.64 -17.28
N ALA A 341 4.48 -5.57 -18.33
CA ALA A 341 4.82 -6.08 -19.65
C ALA A 341 6.03 -5.33 -20.27
N SER A 342 6.15 -4.03 -20.00
CA SER A 342 7.28 -3.20 -20.48
C SER A 342 8.51 -3.27 -19.56
N GLY A 343 8.45 -3.95 -18.41
CA GLY A 343 9.55 -4.02 -17.45
C GLY A 343 9.96 -2.65 -16.88
N ILE A 344 9.01 -1.73 -16.77
CA ILE A 344 9.20 -0.39 -16.18
C ILE A 344 8.58 -0.34 -14.78
N PRO A 345 9.18 0.41 -13.84
CA PRO A 345 8.64 0.52 -12.50
C PRO A 345 7.36 1.36 -12.49
N PHE A 346 6.33 0.86 -11.82
CA PHE A 346 5.15 1.63 -11.42
C PHE A 346 4.93 1.47 -9.92
N VAL A 347 5.14 2.56 -9.19
CA VAL A 347 5.20 2.57 -7.72
C VAL A 347 4.31 3.66 -7.13
N HIS A 348 3.83 3.41 -5.92
CA HIS A 348 3.28 4.42 -5.04
C HIS A 348 4.32 4.75 -3.96
N LEU A 349 4.56 6.03 -3.72
CA LEU A 349 5.36 6.52 -2.60
C LEU A 349 4.48 7.38 -1.70
N GLU A 350 4.45 7.05 -0.41
CA GLU A 350 3.63 7.77 0.57
C GLU A 350 4.46 8.86 1.30
N GLY A 351 3.80 9.98 1.62
CA GLY A 351 4.26 10.94 2.63
C GLY A 351 4.62 12.32 2.10
N ASP A 352 4.19 13.36 2.83
CA ASP A 352 4.39 14.78 2.47
C ASP A 352 5.87 15.14 2.25
N GLU A 353 6.79 14.50 2.98
CA GLU A 353 8.23 14.72 2.84
C GLU A 353 8.81 14.05 1.58
N ALA A 354 8.39 12.81 1.27
CA ALA A 354 8.78 12.12 0.05
C ALA A 354 8.25 12.86 -1.18
N GLU A 355 7.00 13.34 -1.12
CA GLU A 355 6.42 14.22 -2.11
C GLU A 355 7.25 15.50 -2.28
N THR A 356 7.57 16.19 -1.19
CA THR A 356 8.37 17.42 -1.22
C THR A 356 9.74 17.19 -1.86
N GLU A 357 10.40 16.08 -1.51
CA GLU A 357 11.71 15.72 -2.04
C GLU A 357 11.65 15.37 -3.53
N LEU A 358 10.72 14.52 -3.95
CA LEU A 358 10.54 14.16 -5.36
C LEU A 358 10.18 15.38 -6.22
N ARG A 359 9.32 16.27 -5.70
CA ARG A 359 9.02 17.56 -6.34
C ARG A 359 10.25 18.44 -6.46
N SER A 360 11.16 18.42 -5.48
CA SER A 360 12.44 19.14 -5.56
C SER A 360 13.40 18.58 -6.63
N TRP A 361 13.12 17.37 -7.14
CA TRP A 361 13.88 16.71 -8.19
C TRP A 361 13.26 16.85 -9.58
N ASP A 362 12.19 17.63 -9.72
CA ASP A 362 11.57 17.90 -11.02
C ASP A 362 12.60 18.40 -12.05
N GLY A 363 12.60 17.76 -13.22
CA GLY A 363 13.56 18.01 -14.30
C GLY A 363 14.93 17.35 -14.14
N ARG A 364 15.21 16.61 -13.06
CA ARG A 364 16.50 15.92 -12.82
C ARG A 364 16.45 14.47 -13.32
N ASP A 365 17.60 13.93 -13.73
CA ASP A 365 17.73 12.51 -14.05
C ASP A 365 17.70 11.67 -12.77
N VAL A 366 16.81 10.68 -12.74
CA VAL A 366 16.63 9.75 -11.63
C VAL A 366 16.75 8.31 -12.10
N LEU A 367 17.31 7.47 -11.23
CA LEU A 367 17.18 6.02 -11.27
C LEU A 367 16.00 5.62 -10.39
N VAL A 368 14.99 4.99 -10.97
CA VAL A 368 13.91 4.36 -10.20
C VAL A 368 14.10 2.85 -10.25
N ARG A 369 14.01 2.20 -9.09
CA ARG A 369 13.95 0.72 -9.01
C ARG A 369 12.81 0.32 -8.09
N ALA A 370 12.14 -0.76 -8.47
CA ALA A 370 11.06 -1.38 -7.73
C ALA A 370 11.33 -2.90 -7.73
N ILE A 371 11.60 -3.46 -6.55
CA ILE A 371 11.94 -4.87 -6.39
C ILE A 371 10.83 -5.52 -5.56
N GLU A 372 10.11 -6.46 -6.18
CA GLU A 372 9.10 -7.26 -5.51
C GLU A 372 9.80 -8.25 -4.55
N GLN A 373 9.48 -8.17 -3.27
CA GLN A 373 10.00 -9.05 -2.23
C GLN A 373 8.88 -9.93 -1.68
N PHE A 374 9.24 -11.01 -0.97
CA PHE A 374 8.27 -11.98 -0.45
C PHE A 374 7.12 -11.34 0.36
N LEU A 375 7.36 -10.27 1.14
CA LEU A 375 6.32 -9.56 1.91
C LEU A 375 6.22 -8.04 1.62
N GLY A 376 6.49 -7.59 0.41
CA GLY A 376 6.30 -6.18 0.05
C GLY A 376 7.11 -5.75 -1.14
N CYS A 377 7.34 -4.44 -1.25
CA CYS A 377 8.17 -3.88 -2.30
C CYS A 377 9.27 -3.01 -1.73
N GLU A 378 10.47 -3.14 -2.29
CA GLU A 378 11.54 -2.17 -2.08
C GLU A 378 11.52 -1.20 -3.25
N VAL A 379 11.20 0.07 -2.96
CA VAL A 379 11.20 1.15 -3.93
C VAL A 379 12.37 2.07 -3.63
N SER A 380 13.14 2.41 -4.66
CA SER A 380 14.22 3.39 -4.58
C SER A 380 14.10 4.39 -5.72
N VAL A 381 13.97 5.68 -5.42
CA VAL A 381 14.12 6.77 -6.38
C VAL A 381 15.37 7.54 -5.99
N THR A 382 16.37 7.55 -6.86
CA THR A 382 17.66 8.18 -6.56
C THR A 382 18.08 9.14 -7.67
N VAL A 383 18.44 10.37 -7.30
CA VAL A 383 18.99 11.34 -8.25
C VAL A 383 20.43 11.00 -8.60
N LEU A 384 20.76 11.05 -9.89
CA LEU A 384 22.13 10.90 -10.34
C LEU A 384 23.02 12.07 -9.87
N GLY A 385 24.19 11.76 -9.31
CA GLY A 385 25.11 12.76 -8.76
C GLY A 385 25.88 13.57 -9.80
N SER A 386 25.92 13.09 -11.05
CA SER A 386 26.53 13.78 -12.19
C SER A 386 25.85 13.33 -13.49
N PRO A 387 25.79 14.18 -14.53
CA PRO A 387 25.30 13.76 -15.84
C PRO A 387 26.06 12.53 -16.35
N LEU A 388 25.36 11.62 -17.00
CA LEU A 388 25.97 10.50 -17.71
C LEU A 388 26.64 11.03 -18.99
N ASP A 389 27.76 10.41 -19.37
CA ASP A 389 28.30 10.59 -20.71
C ASP A 389 27.23 10.25 -21.77
N PRO A 390 27.10 11.01 -22.87
CA PRO A 390 26.06 10.75 -23.87
C PRO A 390 26.08 9.34 -24.47
N GLY A 391 27.26 8.74 -24.65
CA GLY A 391 27.39 7.37 -25.15
C GLY A 391 26.90 6.36 -24.13
N MET A 392 27.32 6.51 -22.87
CA MET A 392 26.85 5.68 -21.76
C MET A 392 25.35 5.79 -21.55
N ARG A 393 24.79 7.01 -21.60
CA ARG A 393 23.34 7.22 -21.53
C ARG A 393 22.64 6.49 -22.66
N GLY A 394 23.16 6.56 -23.89
CA GLY A 394 22.63 5.84 -25.04
C GLY A 394 22.57 4.33 -24.83
N GLU A 395 23.64 3.74 -24.31
CA GLU A 395 23.70 2.30 -24.02
C GLU A 395 22.71 1.88 -22.92
N LEU A 396 22.60 2.65 -21.84
CA LEU A 396 21.65 2.38 -20.76
C LEU A 396 20.20 2.51 -21.22
N LEU A 397 19.89 3.53 -22.03
CA LEU A 397 18.55 3.71 -22.60
C LEU A 397 18.22 2.60 -23.61
N ALA A 398 19.19 2.09 -24.36
CA ALA A 398 18.98 0.98 -25.30
C ALA A 398 18.59 -0.33 -24.58
N LEU A 399 18.96 -0.51 -23.30
CA LEU A 399 18.49 -1.63 -22.48
C LEU A 399 16.98 -1.57 -22.18
N LYS A 400 16.34 -0.42 -22.46
CA LYS A 400 14.91 -0.19 -22.33
C LYS A 400 14.20 -0.05 -23.67
N ASP A 401 14.92 -0.21 -24.78
CA ASP A 401 14.26 -0.28 -26.07
C ASP A 401 13.39 -1.55 -26.10
N PRO A 402 12.10 -1.41 -26.43
CA PRO A 402 11.21 -2.54 -26.46
C PRO A 402 11.62 -3.52 -27.55
N PRO A 403 11.47 -4.84 -27.33
CA PRO A 403 11.74 -5.81 -28.37
C PRO A 403 10.75 -5.62 -29.54
N GLN A 404 11.20 -5.97 -30.75
CA GLN A 404 10.27 -6.17 -31.86
C GLN A 404 9.29 -7.29 -31.50
N LEU A 405 8.01 -7.06 -31.80
CA LEU A 405 6.97 -8.05 -31.54
C LEU A 405 6.97 -9.08 -32.68
N ASP A 406 7.03 -10.36 -32.32
CA ASP A 406 6.75 -11.46 -33.24
C ASP A 406 5.23 -11.59 -33.40
N VAL A 407 4.67 -10.78 -34.32
CA VAL A 407 3.24 -10.77 -34.64
C VAL A 407 3.02 -11.61 -35.89
N ALA A 408 2.18 -12.65 -35.77
CA ALA A 408 1.69 -13.37 -36.95
C ALA A 408 0.81 -12.43 -37.79
N PRO A 409 1.13 -12.20 -39.08
CA PRO A 409 0.30 -11.36 -39.94
C PRO A 409 -1.14 -11.86 -40.00
N ILE A 410 -2.09 -10.94 -40.17
CA ILE A 410 -3.49 -11.31 -40.39
C ILE A 410 -3.62 -12.19 -41.64
N GLU A 411 -4.49 -13.19 -41.56
CA GLU A 411 -4.84 -14.08 -42.66
C GLU A 411 -6.37 -14.09 -42.86
N SER A 412 -6.81 -14.30 -44.09
CA SER A 412 -8.22 -14.51 -44.40
C SER A 412 -8.67 -15.87 -43.86
N ALA A 413 -9.78 -15.89 -43.12
CA ALA A 413 -10.44 -17.13 -42.70
C ALA A 413 -11.33 -17.71 -43.82
N GLY A 414 -11.54 -16.95 -44.89
CA GLY A 414 -12.49 -17.29 -45.96
C GLY A 414 -13.96 -17.14 -45.55
N ALA A 415 -14.23 -16.53 -44.39
CA ALA A 415 -15.57 -16.33 -43.84
C ALA A 415 -15.59 -15.08 -42.96
N LEU A 416 -16.71 -14.35 -42.94
CA LEU A 416 -16.84 -13.12 -42.12
C LEU A 416 -16.86 -13.39 -40.61
N HIS A 417 -17.17 -14.61 -40.18
CA HIS A 417 -17.21 -14.98 -38.78
C HIS A 417 -16.83 -16.45 -38.55
N LEU A 418 -16.42 -16.76 -37.31
CA LEU A 418 -16.16 -18.10 -36.81
C LEU A 418 -16.83 -18.31 -35.43
N GLY A 419 -17.15 -19.56 -35.11
CA GLY A 419 -17.51 -19.97 -33.74
C GLY A 419 -16.30 -20.04 -32.83
N VAL A 420 -16.49 -19.80 -31.53
CA VAL A 420 -15.36 -19.64 -30.58
C VAL A 420 -14.92 -20.93 -29.89
N ASP A 421 -15.80 -21.93 -29.75
CA ASP A 421 -15.54 -23.12 -28.91
C ASP A 421 -14.28 -23.91 -29.30
N GLY A 422 -13.89 -23.89 -30.57
CA GLY A 422 -12.72 -24.61 -31.08
C GLY A 422 -11.42 -23.79 -31.19
N LEU A 423 -11.48 -22.49 -30.92
CA LEU A 423 -10.35 -21.60 -31.18
C LEU A 423 -9.23 -21.75 -30.14
N GLY A 424 -8.02 -21.40 -30.55
CA GLY A 424 -6.86 -21.26 -29.67
C GLY A 424 -5.80 -20.32 -30.25
N PRO A 425 -4.61 -20.24 -29.63
CA PRO A 425 -3.58 -19.26 -30.02
C PRO A 425 -3.15 -19.31 -31.50
N ALA A 426 -3.25 -20.47 -32.16
CA ALA A 426 -2.94 -20.61 -33.59
C ALA A 426 -3.93 -19.91 -34.52
N ASP A 427 -5.10 -19.53 -34.01
CA ASP A 427 -6.19 -18.86 -34.75
C ASP A 427 -6.16 -17.34 -34.58
N ILE A 428 -5.22 -16.80 -33.78
CA ILE A 428 -5.05 -15.35 -33.57
C ILE A 428 -4.94 -14.59 -34.90
N ARG A 429 -4.29 -15.18 -35.91
CA ARG A 429 -4.19 -14.62 -37.27
C ARG A 429 -5.52 -14.42 -37.99
N PHE A 430 -6.62 -15.04 -37.54
CA PHE A 430 -7.94 -14.95 -38.17
C PHE A 430 -8.91 -14.07 -37.39
N VAL A 431 -8.80 -14.07 -36.05
CA VAL A 431 -9.81 -13.49 -35.14
C VAL A 431 -9.22 -12.66 -34.00
N GLY A 432 -7.91 -12.51 -33.93
CA GLY A 432 -7.20 -11.78 -32.88
C GLY A 432 -7.12 -12.50 -31.53
N GLY A 433 -6.36 -11.91 -30.60
CA GLY A 433 -5.99 -12.48 -29.31
C GLY A 433 -7.17 -12.80 -28.40
N LYS A 434 -8.10 -11.85 -28.19
CA LYS A 434 -9.22 -12.04 -27.25
C LYS A 434 -10.17 -13.15 -27.69
N ALA A 435 -10.55 -13.19 -28.96
CA ALA A 435 -11.43 -14.21 -29.49
C ALA A 435 -10.78 -15.60 -29.44
N ALA A 436 -9.53 -15.71 -29.88
CA ALA A 436 -8.77 -16.96 -29.84
C ALA A 436 -8.62 -17.48 -28.40
N ASN A 437 -8.25 -16.61 -27.47
CA ASN A 437 -8.04 -16.97 -26.07
C ASN A 437 -9.36 -17.28 -25.34
N LEU A 438 -10.49 -16.68 -25.74
CA LEU A 438 -11.79 -17.06 -25.20
C LEU A 438 -12.15 -18.52 -25.53
N GLY A 439 -11.67 -19.06 -26.65
CA GLY A 439 -11.81 -20.48 -26.99
C GLY A 439 -11.22 -21.41 -25.93
N ILE A 440 -10.14 -21.00 -25.25
CA ILE A 440 -9.56 -21.74 -24.12
C ILE A 440 -10.53 -21.81 -22.94
N LEU A 441 -11.24 -20.71 -22.65
CA LEU A 441 -12.27 -20.67 -21.60
C LEU A 441 -13.47 -21.52 -21.99
N ARG A 442 -13.94 -21.44 -23.24
CA ARG A 442 -15.02 -22.30 -23.74
C ARG A 442 -14.71 -23.78 -23.61
N GLN A 443 -13.45 -24.17 -23.83
CA GLN A 443 -13.02 -25.57 -23.72
C GLN A 443 -12.80 -26.03 -22.27
N ALA A 444 -12.36 -25.14 -21.39
CA ALA A 444 -12.04 -25.48 -20.00
C ALA A 444 -13.24 -25.38 -19.07
N ILE A 445 -14.07 -24.34 -19.25
CA ILE A 445 -15.14 -23.93 -18.35
C ILE A 445 -16.37 -23.39 -19.13
N PRO A 446 -16.99 -24.21 -20.00
CA PRO A 446 -18.09 -23.76 -20.86
C PRO A 446 -19.26 -23.14 -20.07
N ASP A 447 -19.65 -23.73 -18.95
CA ASP A 447 -20.78 -23.22 -18.14
C ASP A 447 -20.46 -21.92 -17.36
N HIS A 448 -19.19 -21.51 -17.33
CA HIS A 448 -18.69 -20.34 -16.63
C HIS A 448 -17.97 -19.36 -17.57
N SER A 449 -18.31 -19.38 -18.86
CA SER A 449 -17.82 -18.46 -19.88
C SER A 449 -18.98 -17.93 -20.74
N PRO A 450 -18.84 -16.79 -21.44
CA PRO A 450 -19.93 -16.19 -22.21
C PRO A 450 -20.52 -17.13 -23.26
N GLU A 451 -21.86 -17.18 -23.34
CA GLU A 451 -22.63 -17.90 -24.36
C GLU A 451 -23.99 -17.20 -24.59
N PRO A 452 -24.48 -17.05 -25.84
CA PRO A 452 -23.80 -17.28 -27.12
C PRO A 452 -22.58 -16.37 -27.30
N VAL A 453 -21.62 -16.85 -28.10
CA VAL A 453 -20.36 -16.18 -28.40
C VAL A 453 -19.91 -16.50 -29.83
N MET A 454 -19.41 -15.50 -30.54
CA MET A 454 -18.83 -15.65 -31.89
C MET A 454 -17.71 -14.63 -32.11
N ALA A 455 -16.96 -14.75 -33.20
CA ALA A 455 -15.98 -13.75 -33.60
C ALA A 455 -16.15 -13.36 -35.07
N PHE A 456 -16.28 -12.06 -35.35
CA PHE A 456 -16.05 -11.54 -36.70
C PHE A 456 -14.55 -11.58 -36.99
N THR A 457 -14.18 -12.10 -38.16
CA THR A 457 -12.79 -12.31 -38.58
C THR A 457 -12.19 -11.04 -39.18
N PHE A 458 -10.90 -11.07 -39.49
CA PHE A 458 -10.26 -10.00 -40.26
C PHE A 458 -10.82 -9.84 -41.68
N ASP A 459 -11.55 -10.82 -42.23
CA ASP A 459 -12.24 -10.65 -43.51
C ASP A 459 -13.27 -9.51 -43.49
N LEU A 460 -13.95 -9.29 -42.35
CA LEU A 460 -14.87 -8.16 -42.20
C LEU A 460 -14.11 -6.83 -42.16
N TRP A 461 -12.97 -6.80 -41.45
CA TRP A 461 -12.09 -5.64 -41.39
C TRP A 461 -11.53 -5.27 -42.76
N ASP A 462 -10.98 -6.26 -43.48
CA ASP A 462 -10.40 -6.06 -44.80
C ASP A 462 -11.45 -5.64 -45.82
N GLY A 463 -12.66 -6.22 -45.77
CA GLY A 463 -13.78 -5.79 -46.58
C GLY A 463 -14.20 -4.34 -46.29
N TYR A 464 -14.21 -3.93 -45.02
CA TYR A 464 -14.53 -2.55 -44.62
C TYR A 464 -13.45 -1.55 -45.07
N LEU A 465 -12.17 -1.90 -44.97
CA LEU A 465 -11.07 -1.06 -45.46
C LEU A 465 -11.00 -0.99 -46.99
N GLY A 466 -11.41 -2.07 -47.67
CA GLY A 466 -11.38 -2.18 -49.14
C GLY A 466 -12.47 -1.38 -49.85
N GLN A 467 -13.43 -0.81 -49.12
CA GLN A 467 -14.52 -0.08 -49.75
C GLN A 467 -14.05 1.25 -50.36
N VAL A 468 -14.57 1.57 -51.55
CA VAL A 468 -14.28 2.83 -52.24
C VAL A 468 -15.15 3.94 -51.67
N ARG A 469 -14.50 5.02 -51.25
CA ARG A 469 -15.14 6.21 -50.70
C ARG A 469 -15.60 7.17 -51.81
N PRO A 470 -16.44 8.19 -51.51
CA PRO A 470 -16.90 9.15 -52.52
C PRO A 470 -15.80 9.93 -53.25
N ASP A 471 -14.59 10.00 -52.69
CA ASP A 471 -13.41 10.62 -53.29
C ASP A 471 -12.64 9.67 -54.26
N GLY A 472 -13.14 8.45 -54.49
CA GLY A 472 -12.59 7.48 -55.42
C GLY A 472 -11.43 6.64 -54.88
N ARG A 473 -11.01 6.88 -53.64
CA ARG A 473 -9.97 6.11 -52.95
C ARG A 473 -10.58 5.03 -52.06
N THR A 474 -9.84 3.96 -51.78
CA THR A 474 -10.25 3.05 -50.71
C THR A 474 -10.02 3.67 -49.34
N LEU A 475 -10.75 3.18 -48.33
CA LEU A 475 -10.48 3.59 -46.95
C LEU A 475 -9.06 3.20 -46.54
N ARG A 476 -8.57 2.03 -46.98
CA ARG A 476 -7.19 1.56 -46.75
C ARG A 476 -6.15 2.56 -47.24
N GLU A 477 -6.25 2.99 -48.50
CA GLU A 477 -5.33 3.98 -49.08
C GLU A 477 -5.33 5.30 -48.29
N THR A 478 -6.48 5.71 -47.74
CA THR A 478 -6.55 6.92 -46.90
C THR A 478 -5.80 6.73 -45.58
N VAL A 479 -5.94 5.56 -44.95
CA VAL A 479 -5.24 5.23 -43.70
C VAL A 479 -3.73 5.15 -43.94
N GLU A 480 -3.31 4.47 -44.99
CA GLU A 480 -1.89 4.31 -45.36
C GLU A 480 -1.23 5.68 -45.55
N ASP A 481 -1.85 6.58 -46.34
CA ASP A 481 -1.34 7.95 -46.52
C ASP A 481 -1.28 8.74 -45.21
N ALA A 482 -2.26 8.56 -44.31
CA ALA A 482 -2.31 9.29 -43.06
C ALA A 482 -1.23 8.84 -42.07
N LEU A 483 -0.83 7.57 -42.13
CA LEU A 483 0.20 6.99 -41.25
C LEU A 483 1.60 6.99 -41.89
N ASP A 484 1.71 7.29 -43.18
CA ASP A 484 2.99 7.31 -43.89
C ASP A 484 3.99 8.28 -43.25
N GLY A 485 5.25 7.85 -43.16
CA GLY A 485 6.35 8.65 -42.63
C GLY A 485 6.37 8.87 -41.12
N LEU A 486 5.45 8.28 -40.33
CA LEU A 486 5.54 8.30 -38.87
C LEU A 486 6.80 7.58 -38.37
N GLN A 487 7.52 8.19 -37.41
CA GLN A 487 8.75 7.65 -36.82
C GLN A 487 8.65 7.64 -35.30
N TRP A 488 9.27 6.65 -34.66
CA TRP A 488 9.39 6.60 -33.20
C TRP A 488 10.62 7.39 -32.72
N PRO A 489 10.50 8.27 -31.70
CA PRO A 489 9.26 8.81 -31.14
C PRO A 489 8.64 9.88 -32.07
N PRO A 490 7.30 9.94 -32.20
CA PRO A 490 6.64 10.85 -33.14
C PRO A 490 6.47 12.27 -32.58
N ASP A 491 6.17 13.24 -33.46
CA ASP A 491 5.55 14.50 -33.03
C ASP A 491 4.15 14.20 -32.53
N MET A 492 3.97 14.31 -31.20
CA MET A 492 2.72 13.95 -30.54
C MET A 492 1.53 14.82 -30.95
N ALA A 493 1.74 16.12 -31.18
CA ALA A 493 0.66 17.01 -31.57
C ALA A 493 0.18 16.69 -32.99
N ALA A 494 1.12 16.42 -33.90
CA ALA A 494 0.80 15.99 -35.26
C ALA A 494 0.11 14.62 -35.25
N LEU A 495 0.66 13.63 -34.53
CA LEU A 495 0.09 12.29 -34.42
C LEU A 495 -1.36 12.33 -33.92
N GLN A 496 -1.63 12.97 -32.78
CA GLN A 496 -2.98 13.01 -32.22
C GLN A 496 -3.99 13.71 -33.13
N THR A 497 -3.55 14.75 -33.86
CA THR A 497 -4.39 15.42 -34.86
C THR A 497 -4.77 14.47 -35.99
N THR A 498 -3.80 13.76 -36.55
CA THR A 498 -4.02 12.75 -37.60
C THR A 498 -4.94 11.63 -37.12
N LEU A 499 -4.66 11.06 -35.94
CA LEU A 499 -5.43 9.94 -35.41
C LEU A 499 -6.86 10.36 -35.01
N ALA A 500 -7.08 11.58 -34.53
CA ALA A 500 -8.42 12.11 -34.29
C ALA A 500 -9.23 12.19 -35.60
N GLN A 501 -8.61 12.59 -36.70
CA GLN A 501 -9.26 12.62 -38.02
C GLN A 501 -9.58 11.22 -38.54
N LEU A 502 -8.68 10.24 -38.35
CA LEU A 502 -8.96 8.83 -38.69
C LEU A 502 -10.10 8.26 -37.84
N ARG A 503 -10.11 8.50 -36.52
CA ARG A 503 -11.22 8.06 -35.67
C ARG A 503 -12.56 8.66 -36.11
N GLU A 504 -12.57 9.94 -36.47
CA GLU A 504 -13.78 10.60 -36.99
C GLU A 504 -14.23 10.02 -38.34
N LEU A 505 -13.27 9.71 -39.22
CA LEU A 505 -13.52 9.05 -40.50
C LEU A 505 -14.24 7.71 -40.30
N PHE A 506 -13.73 6.86 -39.41
CA PHE A 506 -14.34 5.56 -39.11
C PHE A 506 -15.70 5.68 -38.41
N ARG A 507 -15.83 6.60 -37.43
CA ARG A 507 -17.04 6.71 -36.61
C ARG A 507 -18.24 7.24 -37.39
N ASN A 508 -18.01 8.24 -38.24
CA ASN A 508 -19.11 9.09 -38.73
C ASN A 508 -19.12 9.31 -40.25
N ARG A 509 -18.02 9.10 -40.97
CA ARG A 509 -17.92 9.44 -42.41
C ARG A 509 -17.81 8.25 -43.34
N THR A 510 -17.63 7.07 -42.76
CA THR A 510 -17.54 5.79 -43.44
C THR A 510 -18.62 4.90 -42.83
N ASP A 511 -19.39 4.23 -43.67
CA ASP A 511 -20.40 3.26 -43.26
C ASP A 511 -20.19 1.93 -43.97
N PHE A 512 -20.72 0.84 -43.43
CA PHE A 512 -20.68 -0.47 -44.06
C PHE A 512 -21.49 -0.45 -45.38
N SER A 513 -21.03 -1.20 -46.38
CA SER A 513 -21.84 -1.43 -47.59
C SER A 513 -23.14 -2.17 -47.27
N ASP A 514 -24.18 -1.98 -48.07
CA ASP A 514 -25.48 -2.63 -47.85
C ASP A 514 -25.37 -4.16 -47.76
N GLY A 515 -24.53 -4.78 -48.60
CA GLY A 515 -24.26 -6.22 -48.53
C GLY A 515 -23.55 -6.66 -47.24
N GLN A 516 -22.64 -5.84 -46.70
CA GLN A 516 -22.03 -6.12 -45.38
C GLN A 516 -23.06 -5.96 -44.26
N LYS A 517 -23.94 -4.95 -44.34
CA LYS A 517 -25.00 -4.73 -43.35
C LYS A 517 -25.94 -5.94 -43.26
N GLU A 518 -26.45 -6.40 -44.41
CA GLU A 518 -27.29 -7.60 -44.48
C GLU A 518 -26.57 -8.83 -43.91
N ALA A 519 -25.30 -9.03 -44.27
CA ALA A 519 -24.51 -10.16 -43.76
C ALA A 519 -24.30 -10.09 -42.24
N ILE A 520 -23.94 -8.93 -41.70
CA ILE A 520 -23.72 -8.74 -40.25
C ILE A 520 -25.00 -9.05 -39.47
N LEU A 521 -26.15 -8.50 -39.90
CA LEU A 521 -27.43 -8.72 -39.22
C LEU A 521 -27.83 -10.20 -39.27
N GLY A 522 -27.71 -10.83 -40.46
CA GLY A 522 -28.00 -12.26 -40.63
C GLY A 522 -27.13 -13.14 -39.74
N ILE A 523 -25.81 -12.89 -39.69
CA ILE A 523 -24.87 -13.62 -38.84
C ILE A 523 -25.25 -13.51 -37.36
N LEU A 524 -25.58 -12.31 -36.87
CA LEU A 524 -25.95 -12.11 -35.46
C LEU A 524 -27.28 -12.82 -35.11
N GLN A 525 -28.25 -12.79 -36.02
CA GLN A 525 -29.52 -13.49 -35.85
C GLN A 525 -29.33 -15.02 -35.86
N ASP A 526 -28.52 -15.54 -36.80
CA ASP A 526 -28.22 -16.97 -36.94
C ASP A 526 -27.41 -17.52 -35.76
N ALA A 527 -26.54 -16.69 -35.16
CA ALA A 527 -25.81 -17.01 -33.93
C ALA A 527 -26.69 -17.02 -32.68
N GLY A 528 -27.99 -16.66 -32.80
CA GLY A 528 -28.96 -16.72 -31.71
C GLY A 528 -28.93 -15.53 -30.76
N PHE A 529 -28.41 -14.37 -31.19
CA PHE A 529 -28.50 -13.15 -30.38
C PHE A 529 -29.92 -12.59 -30.37
N ASP A 530 -30.44 -12.32 -29.18
CA ASP A 530 -31.73 -11.67 -28.96
C ASP A 530 -31.67 -10.22 -29.44
N THR A 531 -32.65 -9.84 -30.26
CA THR A 531 -32.77 -8.52 -30.87
C THR A 531 -32.88 -7.38 -29.85
N HIS A 532 -33.45 -7.64 -28.68
CA HIS A 532 -33.72 -6.62 -27.64
C HIS A 532 -32.72 -6.66 -26.48
N ARG A 533 -31.68 -7.50 -26.57
CA ARG A 533 -30.62 -7.58 -25.56
C ARG A 533 -29.35 -6.92 -26.07
N ARG A 534 -28.71 -6.10 -25.24
CA ARG A 534 -27.44 -5.43 -25.58
C ARG A 534 -26.33 -6.44 -25.85
N ILE A 535 -25.78 -6.40 -27.06
CA ILE A 535 -24.64 -7.21 -27.51
C ILE A 535 -23.35 -6.41 -27.30
N ARG A 536 -22.30 -7.03 -26.76
CA ARG A 536 -20.96 -6.45 -26.59
C ARG A 536 -20.06 -6.87 -27.76
N PHE A 537 -19.52 -5.87 -28.45
CA PHE A 537 -18.51 -6.01 -29.49
C PHE A 537 -17.15 -5.63 -28.89
N ARG A 538 -16.32 -6.63 -28.60
CA ARG A 538 -14.98 -6.46 -28.04
C ARG A 538 -13.94 -6.45 -29.15
N SER A 539 -13.04 -5.48 -29.10
CA SER A 539 -11.84 -5.43 -29.93
C SER A 539 -11.01 -6.70 -29.75
N SER A 540 -10.59 -7.33 -30.84
CA SER A 540 -9.74 -8.52 -30.85
C SER A 540 -8.72 -8.38 -31.97
N THR A 541 -7.54 -7.85 -31.66
CA THR A 541 -6.46 -7.66 -32.66
C THR A 541 -5.41 -8.79 -32.59
N ASN A 542 -4.63 -9.01 -33.65
CA ASN A 542 -3.54 -9.99 -33.66
C ASN A 542 -2.26 -9.52 -32.96
N VAL A 543 -2.15 -8.23 -32.62
CA VAL A 543 -1.01 -7.68 -31.86
C VAL A 543 -1.19 -7.79 -30.35
N GLU A 544 -2.40 -7.97 -29.83
CA GLU A 544 -2.67 -8.03 -28.39
C GLU A 544 -2.72 -9.46 -27.84
N ASP A 545 -2.50 -9.57 -26.52
CA ASP A 545 -2.63 -10.80 -25.74
C ASP A 545 -1.78 -11.97 -26.28
N SER A 546 -0.58 -11.61 -26.77
CA SER A 546 0.47 -12.53 -27.21
C SER A 546 1.50 -12.77 -26.10
N GLU A 547 2.41 -13.71 -26.30
CA GLU A 547 3.48 -13.98 -25.33
C GLU A 547 4.44 -12.79 -25.11
N HIS A 548 4.44 -11.82 -26.03
CA HIS A 548 5.38 -10.70 -26.06
C HIS A 548 4.73 -9.35 -25.78
N PHE A 549 3.40 -9.23 -25.87
CA PHE A 549 2.70 -7.97 -25.69
C PHE A 549 1.27 -8.15 -25.18
N THR A 550 0.86 -7.30 -24.24
CA THR A 550 -0.53 -7.17 -23.82
C THR A 550 -1.10 -5.84 -24.29
N GLY A 551 -2.27 -5.88 -24.93
CA GLY A 551 -2.99 -4.68 -25.39
C GLY A 551 -3.98 -4.14 -24.35
N ALA A 552 -3.77 -4.42 -23.07
CA ALA A 552 -4.67 -4.02 -21.98
C ALA A 552 -4.92 -2.50 -22.01
N GLY A 553 -6.17 -2.10 -22.13
CA GLY A 553 -6.56 -0.68 -22.19
C GLY A 553 -6.24 0.08 -23.48
N LEU A 554 -5.70 -0.56 -24.54
CA LEU A 554 -5.36 0.15 -25.78
C LEU A 554 -6.55 0.33 -26.74
N TYR A 555 -7.50 -0.60 -26.68
CA TYR A 555 -8.61 -0.66 -27.63
C TYR A 555 -9.95 -0.68 -26.90
N ASP A 556 -10.95 -0.05 -27.51
CA ASP A 556 -12.27 0.11 -26.93
C ASP A 556 -13.22 -1.02 -27.33
N SER A 557 -14.17 -1.31 -26.45
CA SER A 557 -15.27 -2.22 -26.73
C SER A 557 -16.60 -1.47 -26.57
N TYR A 558 -17.55 -1.73 -27.47
CA TYR A 558 -18.83 -1.02 -27.51
C TYR A 558 -20.00 -1.99 -27.47
N SER A 559 -21.13 -1.55 -26.90
CA SER A 559 -22.37 -2.31 -26.98
C SER A 559 -23.24 -1.81 -28.13
N GLY A 560 -23.91 -2.74 -28.79
CA GLY A 560 -24.89 -2.48 -29.84
C GLY A 560 -26.24 -3.14 -29.55
N CYS A 561 -27.31 -2.58 -30.08
CA CYS A 561 -28.66 -3.12 -30.07
C CYS A 561 -29.03 -3.57 -31.47
N LEU A 562 -29.48 -4.82 -31.61
CA LEU A 562 -29.81 -5.38 -32.91
C LEU A 562 -31.19 -4.89 -33.39
N ALA A 563 -32.15 -4.68 -32.49
CA ALA A 563 -33.46 -4.10 -32.81
C ALA A 563 -33.37 -2.68 -33.42
N ASP A 564 -32.45 -1.84 -32.93
CA ASP A 564 -32.22 -0.49 -33.46
C ASP A 564 -31.83 -0.48 -34.95
N ASP A 565 -31.19 -1.54 -35.47
CA ASP A 565 -30.83 -1.62 -36.90
C ASP A 565 -31.87 -2.43 -37.72
N LEU A 566 -32.95 -2.92 -37.09
CA LEU A 566 -33.98 -3.76 -37.72
C LEU A 566 -35.36 -3.09 -37.83
N ASP A 567 -35.60 -1.98 -37.15
CA ASP A 567 -36.91 -1.32 -37.10
C ASP A 567 -37.18 -0.37 -38.28
N GLY A 568 -36.15 -0.03 -39.05
CA GLY A 568 -36.23 0.72 -40.29
C GLY A 568 -36.18 2.23 -40.12
N ASP A 569 -35.76 2.75 -38.96
CA ASP A 569 -35.49 4.17 -38.79
C ASP A 569 -34.14 4.48 -38.11
N THR A 570 -33.97 5.68 -37.56
CA THR A 570 -32.73 6.13 -36.89
C THR A 570 -33.05 6.98 -35.64
N GLN A 571 -34.28 6.91 -35.15
CA GLN A 571 -34.85 7.73 -34.09
C GLN A 571 -34.83 6.94 -32.78
N GLY A 572 -34.10 7.46 -31.80
CA GLY A 572 -34.09 6.87 -30.46
C GLY A 572 -35.40 7.08 -29.68
N PRO A 573 -35.46 6.54 -28.44
CA PRO A 573 -34.35 5.95 -27.69
C PRO A 573 -33.97 4.54 -28.15
N SER A 574 -32.79 4.06 -27.76
CA SER A 574 -32.37 2.68 -28.07
C SER A 574 -33.32 1.65 -27.45
N HIS A 575 -33.74 0.64 -28.23
CA HIS A 575 -34.62 -0.45 -27.79
C HIS A 575 -34.00 -1.27 -26.65
N CYS A 576 -32.69 -1.47 -26.69
CA CYS A 576 -31.97 -2.23 -25.68
C CYS A 576 -31.49 -1.38 -24.49
N ASN A 577 -31.61 -0.05 -24.57
CA ASN A 577 -31.30 0.87 -23.48
C ASN A 577 -32.15 2.16 -23.56
N PRO A 578 -33.37 2.16 -23.00
CA PRO A 578 -34.27 3.30 -23.09
C PRO A 578 -33.75 4.61 -22.47
N ALA A 579 -32.71 4.55 -21.62
CA ALA A 579 -32.07 5.74 -21.06
C ALA A 579 -31.21 6.51 -22.09
N GLU A 580 -30.88 5.87 -23.21
CA GLU A 580 -30.11 6.47 -24.30
C GLU A 580 -31.06 7.08 -25.34
N ASN A 581 -31.13 8.41 -25.39
CA ASN A 581 -32.03 9.15 -26.27
C ASN A 581 -31.82 8.89 -27.77
N ASN A 582 -30.65 8.38 -28.16
CA ASN A 582 -30.33 8.03 -29.54
C ASN A 582 -30.17 6.52 -29.65
N GLU A 583 -30.51 5.96 -30.80
CA GLU A 583 -30.19 4.58 -31.13
C GLU A 583 -28.71 4.24 -30.92
N ARG A 584 -28.50 3.00 -30.55
CA ARG A 584 -27.22 2.37 -30.28
C ARG A 584 -27.07 1.09 -31.11
N GLY A 585 -27.36 1.16 -32.41
CA GLY A 585 -27.24 0.04 -33.36
C GLY A 585 -25.88 -0.68 -33.37
N VAL A 586 -25.88 -1.93 -33.85
CA VAL A 586 -24.70 -2.79 -34.04
C VAL A 586 -23.69 -2.20 -35.04
N PHE A 587 -24.14 -1.53 -36.11
CA PHE A 587 -23.20 -0.90 -37.07
C PHE A 587 -22.42 0.25 -36.44
N ARG A 588 -23.08 1.04 -35.60
CA ARG A 588 -22.42 2.09 -34.81
C ARG A 588 -21.39 1.48 -33.84
N ALA A 589 -21.72 0.37 -33.18
CA ALA A 589 -20.81 -0.30 -32.26
C ALA A 589 -19.56 -0.81 -33.00
N LEU A 590 -19.73 -1.52 -34.11
CA LEU A 590 -18.62 -2.05 -34.92
C LEU A 590 -17.69 -0.96 -35.46
N ARG A 591 -18.24 0.13 -36.03
CA ARG A 591 -17.43 1.27 -36.50
C ARG A 591 -16.60 1.91 -35.40
N ARG A 592 -17.14 1.98 -34.18
CA ARG A 592 -16.42 2.51 -33.02
C ARG A 592 -15.33 1.56 -32.53
N VAL A 593 -15.55 0.25 -32.58
CA VAL A 593 -14.49 -0.76 -32.34
C VAL A 593 -13.38 -0.61 -33.37
N PHE A 594 -13.71 -0.52 -34.65
CA PHE A 594 -12.73 -0.31 -35.73
C PHE A 594 -11.97 1.02 -35.57
N ALA A 595 -12.66 2.11 -35.22
CA ALA A 595 -12.02 3.39 -34.93
C ALA A 595 -11.01 3.29 -33.77
N SER A 596 -11.29 2.46 -32.77
CA SER A 596 -10.39 2.30 -31.61
C SER A 596 -9.05 1.66 -31.95
N PHE A 597 -8.94 0.99 -33.11
CA PHE A 597 -7.65 0.51 -33.62
C PHE A 597 -6.63 1.66 -33.78
N TYR A 598 -7.14 2.87 -34.03
CA TYR A 598 -6.37 4.11 -34.16
C TYR A 598 -6.45 4.99 -32.91
N ASN A 599 -6.70 4.43 -31.72
CA ASN A 599 -6.51 5.16 -30.46
C ASN A 599 -5.03 5.57 -30.31
N ASP A 600 -4.78 6.69 -29.64
CA ASP A 600 -3.44 7.31 -29.61
C ASP A 600 -2.40 6.35 -29.03
N ASN A 601 -2.69 5.77 -27.86
CA ASN A 601 -1.80 4.79 -27.21
C ASN A 601 -1.63 3.51 -28.03
N ALA A 602 -2.68 3.06 -28.74
CA ALA A 602 -2.61 1.86 -29.57
C ALA A 602 -1.64 2.02 -30.76
N VAL A 603 -1.69 3.16 -31.44
CA VAL A 603 -0.76 3.47 -32.56
C VAL A 603 0.64 3.73 -32.02
N LEU A 604 0.77 4.44 -30.89
CA LEU A 604 2.06 4.68 -30.25
C LEU A 604 2.78 3.38 -29.90
N GLU A 605 2.09 2.41 -29.33
CA GLU A 605 2.67 1.11 -29.00
C GLU A 605 3.09 0.34 -30.26
N ARG A 606 2.25 0.31 -31.30
CA ARG A 606 2.63 -0.32 -32.58
C ARG A 606 3.86 0.33 -33.20
N LEU A 607 3.92 1.66 -33.22
CA LEU A 607 5.06 2.42 -33.72
C LEU A 607 6.32 2.18 -32.87
N ARG A 608 6.18 2.15 -31.54
CA ARG A 608 7.24 1.88 -30.57
C ARG A 608 7.87 0.50 -30.78
N HIS A 609 7.05 -0.50 -31.10
CA HIS A 609 7.48 -1.88 -31.35
C HIS A 609 7.85 -2.17 -32.81
N GLY A 610 7.77 -1.17 -33.71
CA GLY A 610 8.06 -1.34 -35.13
C GLY A 610 7.10 -2.27 -35.86
N VAL A 611 5.85 -2.35 -35.40
CA VAL A 611 4.80 -3.18 -36.02
C VAL A 611 4.40 -2.58 -37.37
N ASN A 612 4.39 -3.42 -38.40
CA ASN A 612 3.92 -3.04 -39.72
C ASN A 612 2.38 -3.01 -39.75
N GLU A 613 1.79 -1.85 -40.05
CA GLU A 613 0.33 -1.66 -40.09
C GLU A 613 -0.38 -2.56 -41.13
N ALA A 614 0.32 -3.03 -42.17
CA ALA A 614 -0.25 -3.95 -43.15
C ALA A 614 -0.44 -5.39 -42.62
N ASP A 615 0.30 -5.76 -41.57
CA ASP A 615 0.28 -7.11 -41.01
C ASP A 615 -0.74 -7.25 -39.87
N VAL A 616 -1.39 -6.17 -39.47
CA VAL A 616 -2.29 -6.11 -38.30
C VAL A 616 -3.68 -5.59 -38.65
N GLY A 617 -4.67 -5.98 -37.84
CA GLY A 617 -6.05 -5.56 -38.06
C GLY A 617 -6.92 -5.68 -36.81
N MET A 618 -8.22 -5.43 -36.97
CA MET A 618 -9.21 -5.51 -35.89
C MET A 618 -10.31 -6.52 -36.22
N ALA A 619 -10.22 -7.70 -35.63
CA ALA A 619 -11.35 -8.62 -35.53
C ALA A 619 -12.22 -8.24 -34.32
N VAL A 620 -13.39 -8.87 -34.18
CA VAL A 620 -14.35 -8.49 -33.14
C VAL A 620 -14.94 -9.72 -32.47
N LEU A 621 -14.67 -9.86 -31.17
CA LEU A 621 -15.30 -10.85 -30.31
C LEU A 621 -16.69 -10.35 -29.90
N VAL A 622 -17.72 -11.16 -30.09
CA VAL A 622 -19.12 -10.81 -29.84
C VAL A 622 -19.73 -11.74 -28.81
N HIS A 623 -20.29 -11.15 -27.75
CA HIS A 623 -21.07 -11.86 -26.72
C HIS A 623 -22.05 -10.88 -26.07
N TYR A 624 -22.96 -11.33 -25.19
CA TYR A 624 -23.85 -10.38 -24.50
C TYR A 624 -23.10 -9.44 -23.55
N SER A 625 -23.55 -8.19 -23.50
CA SER A 625 -23.10 -7.30 -22.43
C SER A 625 -23.67 -7.72 -21.08
N THR A 626 -22.96 -7.34 -20.02
CA THR A 626 -23.43 -7.41 -18.64
C THR A 626 -23.75 -5.97 -18.24
N PRO A 627 -25.03 -5.57 -18.18
CA PRO A 627 -25.42 -4.26 -17.66
C PRO A 627 -25.09 -4.13 -16.18
N ASP A 628 -24.79 -2.92 -15.73
CA ASP A 628 -24.35 -2.63 -14.37
C ASP A 628 -25.36 -3.13 -13.32
N GLU A 629 -26.66 -3.11 -13.64
CA GLU A 629 -27.75 -3.49 -12.73
C GLU A 629 -27.77 -4.99 -12.38
N ILE A 630 -27.10 -5.82 -13.18
CA ILE A 630 -27.02 -7.28 -12.96
C ILE A 630 -25.62 -7.74 -12.57
N GLU A 631 -24.66 -6.82 -12.42
CA GLU A 631 -23.33 -7.14 -11.92
C GLU A 631 -23.34 -7.19 -10.41
N LEU A 632 -23.08 -8.36 -9.85
CA LEU A 632 -22.92 -8.55 -8.40
C LEU A 632 -21.49 -8.31 -7.96
N ALA A 633 -20.52 -8.63 -8.83
CA ALA A 633 -19.11 -8.35 -8.64
C ALA A 633 -18.37 -8.28 -9.98
N ASN A 634 -17.30 -7.50 -10.01
CA ASN A 634 -16.40 -7.35 -11.14
C ASN A 634 -14.95 -7.54 -10.65
N GLY A 635 -14.14 -8.30 -11.36
CA GLY A 635 -12.80 -8.62 -10.87
C GLY A 635 -11.77 -9.01 -11.92
N VAL A 636 -10.51 -8.92 -11.50
CA VAL A 636 -9.32 -9.32 -12.26
C VAL A 636 -8.47 -10.24 -11.40
N GLY A 637 -8.01 -11.35 -11.97
CA GLY A 637 -7.20 -12.35 -11.28
C GLY A 637 -5.90 -12.62 -12.03
N THR A 638 -4.78 -12.64 -11.31
CA THR A 638 -3.46 -12.96 -11.87
C THR A 638 -2.95 -14.24 -11.24
N LEU A 639 -2.57 -15.24 -12.06
CA LEU A 639 -2.00 -16.52 -11.63
C LEU A 639 -0.55 -16.64 -12.13
N SER A 640 0.42 -16.64 -11.22
CA SER A 640 1.81 -17.01 -11.46
C SER A 640 1.97 -18.52 -11.28
N ILE A 641 2.43 -19.20 -12.33
CA ILE A 641 2.54 -20.66 -12.37
C ILE A 641 3.98 -21.02 -12.66
N GLN A 642 4.61 -21.79 -11.78
CA GLN A 642 5.94 -22.36 -11.98
C GLN A 642 5.88 -23.88 -11.94
N ARG A 643 6.49 -24.53 -12.94
CA ARG A 643 6.71 -25.97 -12.97
C ARG A 643 8.14 -26.30 -12.62
N SER A 644 8.33 -27.01 -11.52
CA SER A 644 9.62 -27.51 -11.08
C SER A 644 9.51 -28.97 -10.66
N GLY A 645 10.39 -29.84 -11.17
CA GLY A 645 10.38 -31.27 -10.82
C GLY A 645 9.07 -32.01 -11.15
N GLY A 646 8.29 -31.53 -12.12
CA GLY A 646 6.98 -32.09 -12.46
C GLY A 646 5.81 -31.61 -11.58
N GLN A 647 6.07 -30.74 -10.61
CA GLN A 647 5.06 -30.15 -9.73
C GLN A 647 4.69 -28.73 -10.18
N ARG A 648 3.42 -28.33 -9.95
CA ARG A 648 2.93 -26.96 -10.19
C ARG A 648 2.92 -26.20 -8.87
N ILE A 649 3.61 -25.06 -8.82
CA ILE A 649 3.53 -24.08 -7.75
C ILE A 649 2.73 -22.90 -8.30
N ILE A 650 1.70 -22.49 -7.58
CA ILE A 650 0.79 -21.43 -8.02
C ILE A 650 0.68 -20.38 -6.94
N GLU A 651 0.88 -19.14 -7.34
CA GLU A 651 0.57 -17.95 -6.55
C GLU A 651 -0.44 -17.12 -7.35
N ALA A 652 -1.59 -16.80 -6.75
CA ALA A 652 -2.62 -16.01 -7.37
C ALA A 652 -2.96 -14.76 -6.56
N THR A 653 -3.31 -13.69 -7.27
CA THR A 653 -3.88 -12.46 -6.69
C THR A 653 -5.23 -12.21 -7.33
N LEU A 654 -6.29 -12.27 -6.54
CA LEU A 654 -7.67 -12.06 -6.97
C LEU A 654 -8.13 -10.69 -6.47
N VAL A 655 -8.39 -9.75 -7.38
CA VAL A 655 -8.83 -8.40 -7.05
C VAL A 655 -10.29 -8.24 -7.47
N THR A 656 -11.18 -7.94 -6.51
CA THR A 656 -12.63 -7.91 -6.73
C THR A 656 -13.26 -6.62 -6.19
N GLN A 657 -14.20 -6.05 -6.95
CA GLN A 657 -15.09 -4.98 -6.51
C GLN A 657 -16.54 -5.46 -6.49
N ALA A 658 -17.31 -4.92 -5.54
CA ALA A 658 -18.75 -5.12 -5.49
C ALA A 658 -19.45 -4.36 -6.62
N GLY A 659 -20.48 -4.97 -7.21
CA GLY A 659 -21.21 -4.36 -8.31
C GLY A 659 -20.41 -4.25 -9.61
N ALA A 660 -20.74 -3.23 -10.41
CA ALA A 660 -20.07 -2.90 -11.67
C ALA A 660 -18.83 -2.01 -11.50
N VAL A 661 -18.43 -1.69 -10.26
CA VAL A 661 -17.27 -0.82 -10.01
C VAL A 661 -16.02 -1.43 -10.62
N SER A 662 -15.24 -0.60 -11.32
CA SER A 662 -14.10 -1.08 -12.10
C SER A 662 -12.91 -1.42 -11.20
N VAL A 663 -12.30 -2.58 -11.43
CA VAL A 663 -11.01 -2.97 -10.83
C VAL A 663 -9.83 -2.48 -11.66
N SER A 664 -9.97 -2.52 -13.00
CA SER A 664 -8.89 -2.17 -13.92
C SER A 664 -8.71 -0.65 -14.08
N ASN A 665 -9.77 0.12 -13.82
CA ASN A 665 -9.80 1.58 -13.85
C ASN A 665 -10.61 2.11 -12.65
N PRO A 666 -10.13 1.92 -11.41
CA PRO A 666 -10.83 2.36 -10.21
C PRO A 666 -10.92 3.89 -10.18
N ASP A 667 -11.98 4.43 -9.58
CA ASP A 667 -11.90 5.81 -9.07
C ASP A 667 -11.11 5.81 -7.75
N ASN A 668 -10.64 6.99 -7.32
CA ASN A 668 -9.85 7.15 -6.10
C ASN A 668 -10.68 7.01 -4.81
N THR A 669 -11.94 6.56 -4.89
CA THR A 669 -12.86 6.50 -3.76
C THR A 669 -13.13 5.08 -3.28
N ALA A 670 -12.91 4.08 -4.14
CA ALA A 670 -13.14 2.68 -3.82
C ALA A 670 -11.83 1.88 -3.75
N VAL A 671 -11.56 1.27 -2.60
CA VAL A 671 -10.52 0.25 -2.41
C VAL A 671 -11.11 -1.12 -2.75
N PRO A 672 -10.49 -1.90 -3.65
CA PRO A 672 -10.95 -3.25 -3.98
C PRO A 672 -10.57 -4.27 -2.90
N GLU A 673 -11.29 -5.39 -2.87
CA GLU A 673 -10.87 -6.57 -2.13
C GLU A 673 -9.72 -7.27 -2.85
N VAL A 674 -8.67 -7.65 -2.13
CA VAL A 674 -7.51 -8.39 -2.64
C VAL A 674 -7.38 -9.69 -1.86
N VAL A 675 -7.46 -10.82 -2.55
CA VAL A 675 -7.27 -12.16 -1.98
C VAL A 675 -6.05 -12.81 -2.62
N LYS A 676 -5.09 -13.21 -1.78
CA LYS A 676 -3.93 -14.02 -2.18
C LYS A 676 -4.27 -15.49 -2.06
N VAL A 677 -3.88 -16.26 -3.07
CA VAL A 677 -4.01 -17.72 -3.08
C VAL A 677 -2.64 -18.34 -3.30
N SER A 678 -2.25 -19.28 -2.46
CA SER A 678 -1.02 -20.06 -2.65
C SER A 678 -1.34 -21.56 -2.69
N GLN A 679 -0.85 -22.25 -3.72
CA GLN A 679 -0.92 -23.70 -3.84
C GLN A 679 0.48 -24.25 -4.09
N TRP A 680 1.04 -24.88 -3.06
CA TRP A 680 2.33 -25.58 -3.12
C TRP A 680 2.11 -27.07 -3.32
N ALA A 681 3.06 -27.74 -3.95
CA ALA A 681 2.97 -29.16 -4.25
C ALA A 681 2.81 -30.08 -3.02
N SER A 682 3.16 -29.61 -1.83
CA SER A 682 2.98 -30.30 -0.56
C SER A 682 1.56 -30.22 0.03
N PHE A 683 0.70 -29.33 -0.51
CA PHE A 683 -0.68 -29.15 -0.07
C PHE A 683 -1.64 -29.50 -1.21
N LEU A 684 -2.64 -30.33 -0.94
CA LEU A 684 -3.66 -30.66 -1.94
C LEU A 684 -4.60 -29.46 -2.18
N ASP A 685 -4.95 -28.74 -1.11
CA ASP A 685 -5.88 -27.61 -1.15
C ASP A 685 -5.16 -26.26 -1.23
N PRO A 686 -5.69 -25.28 -1.97
CA PRO A 686 -5.17 -23.91 -1.98
C PRO A 686 -5.36 -23.25 -0.62
N THR A 687 -4.38 -22.45 -0.18
CA THR A 687 -4.53 -21.56 0.97
C THR A 687 -4.95 -20.19 0.49
N LEU A 688 -6.07 -19.67 1.02
CA LEU A 688 -6.59 -18.34 0.70
C LEU A 688 -6.36 -17.37 1.87
N MET A 689 -6.02 -16.14 1.54
CA MET A 689 -5.80 -15.07 2.51
C MET A 689 -6.35 -13.75 1.97
N VAL A 690 -7.20 -13.08 2.75
CA VAL A 690 -7.61 -11.70 2.44
C VAL A 690 -6.46 -10.77 2.80
N GLU A 691 -5.88 -10.10 1.80
CA GLU A 691 -4.80 -9.12 1.96
C GLU A 691 -5.34 -7.71 2.16
N SER A 692 -6.44 -7.37 1.49
CA SER A 692 -7.13 -6.09 1.60
C SER A 692 -8.63 -6.31 1.49
N ARG A 693 -9.44 -5.70 2.35
CA ARG A 693 -10.91 -5.71 2.24
C ARG A 693 -11.44 -4.61 1.31
N SER A 694 -12.57 -4.89 0.64
CA SER A 694 -13.24 -3.86 -0.16
C SER A 694 -13.89 -2.80 0.71
N SER A 695 -13.75 -1.54 0.30
CA SER A 695 -14.48 -0.40 0.88
C SER A 695 -15.99 -0.39 0.53
N LEU A 696 -16.42 -1.24 -0.39
CA LEU A 696 -17.80 -1.30 -0.91
C LEU A 696 -18.67 -2.36 -0.24
N VAL A 697 -18.13 -3.11 0.72
CA VAL A 697 -18.88 -4.10 1.50
C VAL A 697 -18.89 -3.74 2.98
N PRO A 698 -19.89 -4.18 3.75
CA PRO A 698 -19.92 -3.93 5.19
C PRO A 698 -18.64 -4.45 5.86
N LEU A 699 -18.11 -3.70 6.82
CA LEU A 699 -16.92 -4.09 7.58
C LEU A 699 -17.03 -5.53 8.11
N GLY A 700 -16.00 -6.34 7.86
CA GLY A 700 -15.96 -7.77 8.17
C GLY A 700 -16.52 -8.70 7.09
N GLY A 701 -17.25 -8.16 6.11
CA GLY A 701 -17.72 -8.89 4.92
C GLY A 701 -16.63 -9.05 3.86
N THR A 702 -16.99 -9.79 2.80
CA THR A 702 -16.20 -10.01 1.59
C THR A 702 -17.09 -9.80 0.36
N VAL A 703 -16.50 -9.48 -0.79
CA VAL A 703 -17.23 -9.22 -2.03
C VAL A 703 -17.86 -10.50 -2.57
N LEU A 704 -17.08 -11.58 -2.62
CA LEU A 704 -17.60 -12.93 -2.88
C LEU A 704 -17.82 -13.68 -1.58
N GLY A 705 -18.70 -14.68 -1.58
CA GLY A 705 -19.01 -15.52 -0.43
C GLY A 705 -17.78 -16.28 0.09
N TRP A 706 -17.30 -15.91 1.27
CA TRP A 706 -16.08 -16.47 1.84
C TRP A 706 -16.30 -17.80 2.59
N PRO A 707 -15.37 -18.79 2.47
CA PRO A 707 -14.28 -18.87 1.49
C PRO A 707 -14.72 -19.48 0.15
N SER A 708 -15.91 -20.11 0.11
CA SER A 708 -16.31 -21.05 -0.93
C SER A 708 -16.38 -20.47 -2.34
N GLU A 709 -16.81 -19.22 -2.53
CA GLU A 709 -16.87 -18.63 -3.86
C GLU A 709 -15.49 -18.22 -4.38
N TYR A 710 -14.56 -17.86 -3.49
CA TYR A 710 -13.17 -17.61 -3.88
C TYR A 710 -12.45 -18.92 -4.24
N GLU A 711 -12.71 -20.00 -3.52
CA GLU A 711 -12.22 -21.34 -3.88
C GLU A 711 -12.79 -21.79 -5.23
N ALA A 712 -14.09 -21.57 -5.47
CA ALA A 712 -14.72 -21.88 -6.75
C ALA A 712 -14.12 -21.06 -7.90
N LEU A 713 -13.96 -19.75 -7.71
CA LEU A 713 -13.30 -18.88 -8.67
C LEU A 713 -11.87 -19.36 -8.98
N TYR A 714 -11.06 -19.61 -7.96
CA TYR A 714 -9.71 -20.14 -8.13
C TYR A 714 -9.71 -21.46 -8.92
N GLY A 715 -10.65 -22.37 -8.62
CA GLY A 715 -10.84 -23.61 -9.37
C GLY A 715 -11.07 -23.38 -10.87
N LEU A 716 -11.94 -22.43 -11.22
CA LEU A 716 -12.20 -22.05 -12.63
C LEU A 716 -10.94 -21.50 -13.31
N LEU A 717 -10.23 -20.57 -12.66
CA LEU A 717 -9.01 -19.97 -13.23
C LEU A 717 -7.90 -21.02 -13.38
N ASN A 718 -7.74 -21.92 -12.41
CA ASN A 718 -6.78 -23.00 -12.46
C ASN A 718 -7.09 -23.99 -13.58
N ALA A 719 -8.36 -24.37 -13.76
CA ALA A 719 -8.79 -25.24 -14.88
C ALA A 719 -8.47 -24.61 -16.24
N ALA A 720 -8.79 -23.33 -16.42
CA ALA A 720 -8.44 -22.59 -17.63
C ALA A 720 -6.92 -22.50 -17.85
N SER A 721 -6.13 -22.28 -16.79
CA SER A 721 -4.67 -22.26 -16.87
C SER A 721 -4.08 -23.61 -17.31
N GLN A 722 -4.63 -24.73 -16.84
CA GLN A 722 -4.18 -26.06 -17.25
C GLN A 722 -4.43 -26.31 -18.74
N ARG A 723 -5.59 -25.84 -19.26
CA ARG A 723 -5.89 -25.92 -20.69
C ARG A 723 -4.94 -25.07 -21.51
N TRP A 724 -4.57 -23.88 -21.02
CA TRP A 724 -3.55 -23.02 -21.62
C TRP A 724 -2.18 -23.71 -21.66
N GLU A 725 -1.71 -24.22 -20.52
CA GLU A 725 -0.41 -24.91 -20.39
C GLU A 725 -0.29 -26.11 -21.35
N ALA A 726 -1.39 -26.85 -21.56
CA ALA A 726 -1.43 -27.96 -22.51
C ALA A 726 -1.18 -27.53 -23.97
N GLY A 727 -1.50 -26.27 -24.31
CA GLY A 727 -1.23 -25.67 -25.61
C GLY A 727 0.21 -25.14 -25.80
N THR A 728 1.00 -25.04 -24.72
CA THR A 728 2.38 -24.50 -24.75
C THR A 728 3.40 -25.51 -24.20
N PRO A 729 3.61 -26.66 -24.86
CA PRO A 729 4.54 -27.68 -24.38
C PRO A 729 5.98 -27.16 -24.37
N GLY A 730 6.74 -27.48 -23.32
CA GLY A 730 8.15 -27.08 -23.17
C GLY A 730 8.40 -25.82 -22.34
N ARG A 731 7.36 -25.04 -22.07
CA ARG A 731 7.41 -23.92 -21.12
C ARG A 731 7.27 -24.43 -19.68
N SER A 732 7.86 -23.72 -18.72
CA SER A 732 7.83 -24.07 -17.29
C SER A 732 7.40 -22.92 -16.37
N ARG A 733 7.17 -21.72 -16.93
CA ARG A 733 6.72 -20.55 -16.18
C ARG A 733 5.70 -19.75 -16.99
N TRP A 734 4.62 -19.35 -16.34
CA TRP A 734 3.55 -18.53 -16.91
C TRP A 734 3.09 -17.49 -15.88
N ILE A 735 2.63 -16.35 -16.38
CA ILE A 735 1.73 -15.47 -15.62
C ILE A 735 0.51 -15.28 -16.52
N LEU A 736 -0.67 -15.61 -15.99
CA LEU A 736 -1.95 -15.49 -16.69
C LEU A 736 -2.84 -14.49 -15.97
N ASP A 737 -3.42 -13.58 -16.73
CA ASP A 737 -4.40 -12.59 -16.30
C ASP A 737 -5.80 -13.01 -16.77
N PHE A 738 -6.79 -12.78 -15.91
CA PHE A 738 -8.18 -13.18 -16.10
C PHE A 738 -9.11 -12.03 -15.73
N GLU A 739 -10.13 -11.78 -16.54
CA GLU A 739 -11.25 -10.93 -16.12
C GLU A 739 -12.47 -11.82 -15.82
N TYR A 740 -13.13 -11.56 -14.71
CA TYR A 740 -14.33 -12.29 -14.29
C TYR A 740 -15.41 -11.36 -13.74
N LYS A 741 -16.64 -11.87 -13.72
CA LYS A 741 -17.80 -11.21 -13.10
C LYS A 741 -18.63 -12.23 -12.32
N LYS A 742 -19.40 -11.74 -11.35
CA LYS A 742 -20.53 -12.47 -10.76
C LYS A 742 -21.81 -11.81 -11.23
N ILE A 743 -22.74 -12.58 -11.79
CA ILE A 743 -23.89 -12.03 -12.55
C ILE A 743 -25.22 -12.52 -11.95
N ALA A 744 -26.16 -11.59 -11.76
CA ALA A 744 -27.53 -11.85 -11.33
C ALA A 744 -28.40 -12.39 -12.49
N PRO A 745 -29.56 -13.04 -12.21
CA PRO A 745 -30.09 -13.37 -10.88
C PRO A 745 -29.46 -14.63 -10.25
N ASP A 746 -28.82 -15.47 -11.06
CA ASP A 746 -28.39 -16.82 -10.63
C ASP A 746 -27.07 -16.81 -9.82
N GLY A 747 -26.38 -15.68 -9.75
CA GLY A 747 -25.13 -15.54 -9.00
C GLY A 747 -23.94 -16.24 -9.63
N VAL A 748 -23.98 -16.53 -10.94
CA VAL A 748 -22.97 -17.30 -11.65
C VAL A 748 -21.68 -16.50 -11.78
N LEU A 749 -20.56 -17.15 -11.44
CA LEU A 749 -19.21 -16.68 -11.77
C LEU A 749 -18.95 -16.93 -13.26
N SER A 750 -18.65 -15.87 -14.01
CA SER A 750 -18.34 -15.93 -15.43
C SER A 750 -16.96 -15.34 -15.69
N VAL A 751 -16.06 -16.14 -16.25
CA VAL A 751 -14.72 -15.73 -16.70
C VAL A 751 -14.84 -15.33 -18.17
N LYS A 752 -14.54 -14.08 -18.49
CA LYS A 752 -14.81 -13.48 -19.81
C LYS A 752 -13.55 -13.20 -20.63
N GLN A 753 -12.37 -13.40 -20.04
CA GLN A 753 -11.08 -13.11 -20.65
C GLN A 753 -10.00 -13.94 -19.95
N ILE A 754 -9.06 -14.47 -20.72
CA ILE A 754 -7.77 -15.02 -20.28
C ILE A 754 -6.69 -14.47 -21.22
N ARG A 755 -5.55 -14.06 -20.67
CA ARG A 755 -4.39 -13.58 -21.46
C ARG A 755 -3.08 -13.89 -20.75
N PRO A 756 -1.97 -14.08 -21.48
CA PRO A 756 -0.65 -14.18 -20.88
C PRO A 756 -0.11 -12.78 -20.54
N ILE A 757 0.59 -12.65 -19.41
CA ILE A 757 1.44 -11.49 -19.15
C ILE A 757 2.88 -11.86 -19.60
N PRO A 758 3.49 -11.07 -20.51
CA PRO A 758 4.88 -11.28 -20.92
C PRO A 758 5.83 -11.32 -19.72
N LEU A 759 6.73 -12.29 -19.72
CA LEU A 759 7.78 -12.41 -18.70
C LEU A 759 9.08 -11.83 -19.24
N PRO A 760 9.89 -11.16 -18.40
CA PRO A 760 11.24 -10.78 -18.79
C PRO A 760 12.02 -12.02 -19.26
N PRO A 761 12.93 -11.88 -20.23
CA PRO A 761 13.79 -12.98 -20.66
C PRO A 761 14.50 -13.59 -19.46
N SER A 762 14.39 -14.91 -19.28
CA SER A 762 15.10 -15.62 -18.22
C SER A 762 16.61 -15.59 -18.49
N GLY A 763 17.38 -14.97 -17.59
CA GLY A 763 18.86 -14.91 -17.68
C GLY A 763 19.41 -13.49 -17.85
N VAL A 764 18.96 -12.54 -17.03
CA VAL A 764 19.56 -11.20 -16.97
C VAL A 764 21.06 -11.36 -16.67
N ALA A 765 21.89 -10.76 -17.52
CA ALA A 765 23.33 -10.65 -17.33
C ALA A 765 23.63 -10.07 -15.92
N PRO A 766 24.79 -10.40 -15.32
CA PRO A 766 25.20 -9.74 -14.07
C PRO A 766 25.12 -8.22 -14.21
N THR A 767 24.88 -7.54 -13.09
CA THR A 767 24.83 -6.08 -13.02
C THR A 767 26.08 -5.47 -13.64
N ASP A 768 25.93 -4.86 -14.82
CA ASP A 768 27.07 -4.41 -15.63
C ASP A 768 27.53 -2.99 -15.25
N TRP A 769 26.68 -2.20 -14.59
CA TRP A 769 26.90 -0.78 -14.35
C TRP A 769 26.88 -0.41 -12.87
N LEU A 770 27.77 0.51 -12.47
CA LEU A 770 27.69 1.25 -11.21
C LEU A 770 27.48 2.73 -11.52
N LEU A 771 26.37 3.28 -11.00
CA LEU A 771 26.03 4.69 -11.19
C LEU A 771 26.21 5.51 -9.92
N ASN A 772 26.65 6.76 -10.12
CA ASN A 772 26.81 7.75 -9.08
C ASN A 772 25.47 8.27 -8.57
N THR A 773 25.33 8.31 -7.24
CA THR A 773 24.14 8.81 -6.54
C THR A 773 24.51 9.94 -5.60
N THR A 774 23.51 10.68 -5.10
CA THR A 774 23.70 11.82 -4.19
C THR A 774 23.57 11.46 -2.71
N ASN A 775 23.59 10.16 -2.37
CA ASN A 775 23.41 9.69 -1.00
C ASN A 775 24.49 10.26 -0.05
N ARG A 776 24.06 10.70 1.14
CA ARG A 776 24.95 10.99 2.26
C ARG A 776 25.16 9.73 3.09
N TRP A 777 26.38 9.53 3.57
CA TRP A 777 26.80 8.31 4.25
C TRP A 777 27.18 8.61 5.70
N GLY A 778 26.82 7.71 6.60
CA GLY A 778 27.19 7.77 8.01
C GLY A 778 27.63 6.40 8.51
N VAL A 779 28.32 6.39 9.64
CA VAL A 779 28.69 5.13 10.30
C VAL A 779 27.44 4.39 10.77
N LEU A 780 27.30 3.13 10.34
CA LEU A 780 26.26 2.22 10.79
C LEU A 780 26.45 1.93 12.28
N GLN A 781 25.56 2.46 13.09
CA GLN A 781 25.46 2.16 14.52
C GLN A 781 24.63 0.90 14.72
N GLY A 782 25.23 -0.23 14.34
CA GLY A 782 24.64 -1.56 14.32
C GLY A 782 25.49 -2.61 15.04
N GLU A 783 25.11 -3.88 14.93
CA GLU A 783 25.66 -5.00 15.72
C GLU A 783 27.18 -5.19 15.58
N PHE A 784 27.68 -4.97 14.36
CA PHE A 784 29.01 -5.36 13.92
C PHE A 784 30.02 -4.21 14.05
N ALA A 785 30.38 -3.90 15.30
CA ALA A 785 31.58 -3.18 15.73
C ALA A 785 31.51 -2.99 17.26
N ASN A 786 32.63 -2.64 17.88
CA ASN A 786 32.62 -2.19 19.28
C ASN A 786 32.06 -0.76 19.36
N VAL A 787 31.27 -0.44 20.40
CA VAL A 787 30.66 0.89 20.60
C VAL A 787 31.69 2.03 20.60
N TYR A 788 32.90 1.77 21.10
CA TYR A 788 33.99 2.74 21.10
C TYR A 788 34.62 2.91 19.71
N SER A 789 34.76 1.83 18.92
CA SER A 789 35.19 1.92 17.52
C SER A 789 34.17 2.70 16.68
N LEU A 790 32.87 2.45 16.90
CA LEU A 790 31.79 3.24 16.27
C LEU A 790 31.87 4.71 16.64
N HIS A 791 32.16 5.04 17.91
CA HIS A 791 32.30 6.42 18.37
C HIS A 791 33.56 7.09 17.79
N ARG A 792 34.72 6.42 17.82
CA ARG A 792 36.01 6.94 17.34
C ARG A 792 36.04 7.16 15.83
N LEU A 793 35.47 6.24 15.05
CA LEU A 793 35.43 6.33 13.59
C LEU A 793 34.16 7.04 13.07
N LYS A 794 33.30 7.54 13.97
CA LYS A 794 32.07 8.23 13.61
C LYS A 794 32.38 9.39 12.68
N SER A 795 31.68 9.41 11.55
CA SER A 795 31.93 10.33 10.47
C SER A 795 30.76 10.38 9.50
N TYR A 796 30.69 11.48 8.73
CA TYR A 796 29.71 11.70 7.69
C TYR A 796 30.42 11.97 6.37
N TRP A 797 29.93 11.38 5.29
CA TRP A 797 30.59 11.43 3.99
C TRP A 797 29.63 11.67 2.82
N THR A 798 30.16 12.30 1.78
CA THR A 798 29.62 12.26 0.43
C THR A 798 30.65 11.54 -0.44
N LEU A 799 30.25 10.39 -1.01
CA LEU A 799 31.16 9.46 -1.67
C LEU A 799 30.70 9.21 -3.12
N PRO A 800 30.84 10.20 -4.01
CA PRO A 800 30.46 10.01 -5.39
C PRO A 800 31.38 9.00 -6.05
N VAL A 801 30.76 8.01 -6.67
CA VAL A 801 31.45 7.01 -7.47
C VAL A 801 31.52 7.47 -8.92
N ARG A 802 32.49 6.97 -9.68
CA ARG A 802 32.51 7.16 -11.13
C ARG A 802 31.39 6.30 -11.75
N HIS A 803 30.66 6.87 -12.70
CA HIS A 803 29.81 6.08 -13.57
C HIS A 803 30.70 5.12 -14.37
N THR A 804 30.56 3.81 -14.18
CA THR A 804 31.46 2.84 -14.81
C THR A 804 30.80 1.50 -15.04
N ARG A 805 31.38 0.71 -15.95
CA ARG A 805 31.06 -0.70 -16.09
C ARG A 805 31.91 -1.51 -15.11
N ILE A 806 31.31 -2.48 -14.45
CA ILE A 806 32.01 -3.36 -13.50
C ILE A 806 32.14 -4.78 -14.04
N GLY A 807 31.16 -5.28 -14.79
CA GLY A 807 31.20 -6.61 -15.44
C GLY A 807 31.69 -7.74 -14.51
N ALA A 808 32.19 -8.84 -15.10
CA ALA A 808 32.84 -9.92 -14.34
C ALA A 808 34.29 -9.60 -13.92
N GLY A 809 34.88 -8.53 -14.46
CA GLY A 809 36.24 -8.08 -14.18
C GLY A 809 36.21 -6.84 -13.31
N HIS A 810 36.15 -7.02 -11.99
CA HIS A 810 36.16 -5.93 -11.00
C HIS A 810 37.15 -4.80 -11.33
N PRO A 811 36.84 -3.53 -11.01
CA PRO A 811 37.65 -2.37 -11.39
C PRO A 811 39.10 -2.48 -10.89
N ASP A 812 40.05 -2.14 -11.77
CA ASP A 812 41.50 -2.05 -11.50
C ASP A 812 41.95 -0.64 -11.08
N GLU A 813 41.00 0.26 -10.84
CA GLU A 813 41.22 1.63 -10.37
C GLU A 813 40.18 2.01 -9.31
N THR A 814 40.42 3.14 -8.62
CA THR A 814 39.49 3.65 -7.61
C THR A 814 38.09 3.88 -8.17
N LEU A 815 37.08 3.47 -7.41
CA LEU A 815 35.68 3.76 -7.70
C LEU A 815 35.31 5.22 -7.42
N PHE A 816 36.08 5.90 -6.58
CA PHE A 816 35.73 7.22 -6.05
C PHE A 816 36.36 8.34 -6.89
N GLY A 817 35.60 9.42 -7.05
CA GLY A 817 36.08 10.66 -7.64
C GLY A 817 36.55 11.64 -6.55
N HIS A 818 35.71 12.66 -6.32
CA HIS A 818 35.90 13.64 -5.25
C HIS A 818 35.20 13.17 -3.98
N ILE A 819 35.88 13.04 -2.85
CA ILE A 819 35.23 12.70 -1.58
C ILE A 819 35.08 13.94 -0.72
N ASP A 820 33.98 14.02 0.02
CA ASP A 820 33.76 15.01 1.06
C ASP A 820 33.44 14.30 2.37
N GLY A 821 34.10 14.68 3.45
CA GLY A 821 34.05 13.97 4.72
C GLY A 821 34.20 14.89 5.92
N MET A 822 33.48 14.57 6.98
CA MET A 822 33.56 15.26 8.26
C MET A 822 33.57 14.26 9.41
N TRP A 823 34.46 14.46 10.37
CA TRP A 823 34.57 13.64 11.58
C TRP A 823 35.13 14.46 12.74
N ILE A 824 35.18 13.89 13.93
CA ILE A 824 35.78 14.53 15.11
C ILE A 824 37.10 13.83 15.44
N GLU A 825 38.15 14.62 15.68
CA GLU A 825 39.39 14.16 16.31
C GLU A 825 39.55 14.86 17.66
N GLY A 826 39.48 14.10 18.75
CA GLY A 826 39.41 14.66 20.11
C GLY A 826 38.10 15.43 20.34
N THR A 827 38.14 16.75 20.24
CA THR A 827 36.96 17.65 20.26
C THR A 827 36.89 18.54 19.02
N GLU A 828 37.84 18.42 18.10
CA GLU A 828 37.93 19.28 16.94
C GLU A 828 37.28 18.62 15.73
N GLU A 829 36.44 19.38 15.04
CA GLU A 829 35.87 18.97 13.77
C GLU A 829 36.93 18.99 12.68
N GLN A 830 37.11 17.86 12.04
CA GLN A 830 37.96 17.68 10.87
C GLN A 830 37.09 17.64 9.63
N ARG A 831 37.57 18.26 8.55
CA ARG A 831 36.94 18.22 7.23
C ARG A 831 37.94 17.83 6.17
N LEU A 832 37.48 17.02 5.22
CA LEU A 832 38.19 16.64 4.02
C LEU A 832 37.32 16.87 2.81
N SER A 833 37.84 17.56 1.80
CA SER A 833 37.16 17.71 0.51
C SER A 833 38.20 17.72 -0.60
N GLY A 834 38.13 16.77 -1.53
CA GLY A 834 39.09 16.67 -2.64
C GLY A 834 38.99 15.38 -3.45
N SER A 835 39.65 15.35 -4.60
CA SER A 835 39.85 14.10 -5.36
C SER A 835 40.59 13.08 -4.50
N ILE A 836 40.06 11.86 -4.41
CA ILE A 836 40.65 10.80 -3.57
C ILE A 836 42.11 10.50 -3.97
N THR A 837 42.39 10.57 -5.27
CA THR A 837 43.73 10.34 -5.85
C THR A 837 44.75 11.42 -5.50
N ASN A 838 44.28 12.59 -5.07
CA ASN A 838 45.15 13.72 -4.70
C ASN A 838 45.36 13.80 -3.19
N LEU A 839 44.76 12.89 -2.41
CA LEU A 839 44.93 12.86 -0.97
C LEU A 839 46.37 12.44 -0.60
N PRO A 840 46.93 12.97 0.50
CA PRO A 840 48.28 12.62 0.94
C PRO A 840 48.44 11.11 1.12
N GLY A 841 49.46 10.53 0.48
CA GLY A 841 49.74 9.10 0.59
C GLY A 841 48.64 8.19 0.04
N HIS A 842 47.83 8.66 -0.92
CA HIS A 842 46.80 7.84 -1.56
C HIS A 842 47.38 6.55 -2.16
N ARG A 843 46.69 5.43 -1.94
CA ARG A 843 46.97 4.12 -2.54
C ARG A 843 45.65 3.41 -2.83
N PHE A 844 45.53 2.89 -4.03
CA PHE A 844 44.47 1.95 -4.41
C PHE A 844 45.01 0.51 -4.41
N GLU A 845 44.21 -0.43 -3.91
CA GLU A 845 44.51 -1.87 -3.97
C GLU A 845 43.24 -2.69 -4.24
N ARG A 846 43.33 -3.64 -5.19
CA ARG A 846 42.31 -4.66 -5.42
C ARG A 846 42.72 -5.98 -4.78
N MET A 847 41.84 -6.55 -3.96
CA MET A 847 42.00 -7.81 -3.25
C MET A 847 40.84 -8.76 -3.59
N GLY A 848 40.90 -9.42 -4.74
CA GLY A 848 39.81 -10.27 -5.22
C GLY A 848 38.55 -9.46 -5.51
N ASN A 849 37.48 -9.74 -4.77
CA ASN A 849 36.17 -9.08 -4.84
C ASN A 849 36.09 -7.79 -3.99
N ARG A 850 37.20 -7.31 -3.45
CA ARG A 850 37.25 -6.13 -2.58
C ARG A 850 38.22 -5.11 -3.12
N THR A 851 37.84 -3.83 -3.12
CA THR A 851 38.75 -2.71 -3.40
C THR A 851 39.02 -1.92 -2.11
N GLU A 852 40.21 -1.33 -2.00
CA GLU A 852 40.59 -0.44 -0.92
C GLU A 852 41.24 0.83 -1.48
N ASP A 853 40.73 1.99 -1.05
CA ASP A 853 41.36 3.29 -1.23
C ASP A 853 41.84 3.80 0.12
N ALA A 854 43.15 3.93 0.29
CA ALA A 854 43.79 4.37 1.53
C ALA A 854 44.48 5.73 1.37
N TRP A 855 44.51 6.57 2.41
CA TRP A 855 45.22 7.85 2.45
C TRP A 855 45.70 8.18 3.87
N THR A 856 46.64 9.12 3.98
CA THR A 856 47.19 9.58 5.26
C THR A 856 46.38 10.75 5.82
N SER A 857 46.09 10.71 7.12
CA SER A 857 45.40 11.76 7.87
C SER A 857 46.05 11.91 9.25
N GLY A 858 46.83 12.97 9.47
CA GLY A 858 47.63 13.10 10.69
C GLY A 858 48.62 11.93 10.83
N ASP A 859 48.59 11.26 11.99
CA ASP A 859 49.45 10.10 12.31
C ASP A 859 48.82 8.73 11.96
N GLU A 860 47.66 8.72 11.29
CA GLU A 860 46.92 7.51 10.91
C GLU A 860 46.75 7.38 9.39
N THR A 861 46.57 6.14 8.93
CA THR A 861 46.16 5.85 7.54
C THR A 861 44.68 5.49 7.55
N ARG A 862 43.84 6.33 6.94
CA ARG A 862 42.42 6.03 6.73
C ARG A 862 42.22 5.28 5.43
N PHE A 863 41.15 4.49 5.36
CA PHE A 863 40.81 3.77 4.13
C PHE A 863 39.31 3.54 3.97
N LEU A 864 38.88 3.44 2.72
CA LEU A 864 37.55 2.99 2.31
C LEU A 864 37.68 1.64 1.62
N ARG A 865 36.92 0.64 2.09
CA ARG A 865 36.82 -0.68 1.45
C ARG A 865 35.44 -0.89 0.86
N VAL A 866 35.37 -1.37 -0.37
CA VAL A 866 34.11 -1.75 -1.04
C VAL A 866 34.15 -3.24 -1.33
N ASN A 867 33.17 -3.99 -0.83
CA ASN A 867 33.00 -5.41 -1.19
C ASN A 867 32.02 -5.53 -2.37
N LEU A 868 32.48 -6.21 -3.43
CA LEU A 868 31.81 -6.35 -4.72
C LEU A 868 31.01 -7.68 -4.83
N ASP A 869 30.90 -8.46 -3.76
CA ASP A 869 30.13 -9.73 -3.78
C ASP A 869 28.62 -9.55 -3.93
N ARG A 870 28.10 -8.35 -3.62
CA ARG A 870 26.68 -8.03 -3.78
C ARG A 870 26.27 -7.66 -5.21
N PHE A 871 27.15 -7.83 -6.20
CA PHE A 871 26.88 -7.49 -7.62
C PHE A 871 25.83 -8.38 -8.32
N ALA A 872 25.32 -9.43 -7.67
CA ALA A 872 24.31 -10.31 -8.23
C ALA A 872 22.90 -9.98 -7.72
N LEU A 873 22.36 -8.81 -8.09
CA LEU A 873 20.94 -8.48 -7.94
C LEU A 873 20.21 -8.62 -9.29
N PRO A 874 20.03 -9.84 -9.84
CA PRO A 874 19.35 -10.03 -11.13
C PRO A 874 17.91 -9.47 -11.15
N GLU A 875 17.30 -9.28 -9.97
CA GLU A 875 15.94 -8.74 -9.81
C GLU A 875 15.87 -7.20 -9.80
N ALA A 876 16.99 -6.50 -9.52
CA ALA A 876 17.05 -5.03 -9.45
C ALA A 876 17.37 -4.35 -10.79
N GLY A 877 17.69 -5.13 -11.83
CA GLY A 877 18.14 -4.66 -13.13
C GLY A 877 19.68 -4.61 -13.26
N PRO A 878 20.19 -4.12 -14.41
CA PRO A 878 21.61 -4.15 -14.76
C PRO A 878 22.42 -3.00 -14.11
N ILE A 879 21.83 -2.25 -13.17
CA ILE A 879 22.42 -1.07 -12.54
C ILE A 879 22.54 -1.26 -11.03
N ALA A 880 23.77 -1.22 -10.54
CA ALA A 880 24.10 -1.07 -9.12
C ALA A 880 24.31 0.40 -8.77
N ILE A 881 24.06 0.72 -7.51
CA ILE A 881 24.49 1.93 -6.82
C ILE A 881 25.35 1.54 -5.62
N LEU A 882 26.08 2.51 -5.05
CA LEU A 882 26.98 2.22 -3.93
C LEU A 882 26.23 1.63 -2.71
N ASP A 883 24.93 1.93 -2.54
CA ASP A 883 24.04 1.38 -1.50
C ASP A 883 23.84 -0.15 -1.61
N ASP A 884 23.95 -0.70 -2.81
CA ASP A 884 23.86 -2.15 -3.01
C ASP A 884 25.13 -2.88 -2.49
N LEU A 885 26.20 -2.14 -2.24
CA LEU A 885 27.52 -2.67 -1.88
C LEU A 885 27.80 -2.51 -0.39
N ARG A 886 28.63 -3.40 0.15
CA ARG A 886 29.11 -3.25 1.53
C ARG A 886 30.33 -2.33 1.56
N LEU A 887 30.12 -1.14 2.08
CA LEU A 887 31.14 -0.11 2.28
C LEU A 887 31.65 -0.12 3.72
N GLU A 888 32.97 -0.14 3.89
CA GLU A 888 33.63 -0.04 5.20
C GLU A 888 34.59 1.16 5.22
N LEU A 889 34.59 1.88 6.33
CA LEU A 889 35.61 2.88 6.65
C LEU A 889 36.52 2.30 7.73
N GLY A 890 37.82 2.52 7.62
CA GLY A 890 38.74 2.14 8.68
C GLY A 890 39.91 3.08 8.84
N ALA A 891 40.66 2.84 9.91
CA ALA A 891 41.89 3.54 10.24
C ALA A 891 42.95 2.54 10.71
N ARG A 892 44.19 2.74 10.25
CA ARG A 892 45.40 2.06 10.71
C ARG A 892 46.26 3.03 11.49
N TYR A 893 46.70 2.60 12.66
CA TYR A 893 47.45 3.43 13.59
C TYR A 893 48.92 3.01 13.62
N ALA A 894 49.84 3.97 13.43
CA ALA A 894 51.27 3.71 13.55
C ALA A 894 51.66 3.19 14.95
N THR A 895 50.95 3.65 15.98
CA THR A 895 51.01 3.12 17.35
C THR A 895 49.64 2.56 17.72
N ALA A 896 49.59 1.34 18.26
CA ALA A 896 48.34 0.71 18.66
C ALA A 896 47.56 1.60 19.64
N ARG A 897 46.27 1.81 19.37
CA ARG A 897 45.37 2.54 20.27
C ARG A 897 44.65 1.54 21.17
N ASN A 898 44.40 1.91 22.42
CA ASN A 898 43.63 1.06 23.31
C ASN A 898 42.13 1.16 22.98
N ARG A 899 41.45 0.02 22.89
CA ARG A 899 40.00 -0.10 22.72
C ARG A 899 39.42 -0.84 23.93
N PRO A 900 38.42 -0.28 24.63
CA PRO A 900 37.74 -1.00 25.70
C PRO A 900 36.87 -2.11 25.11
N ASN A 901 37.02 -3.31 25.64
CA ASN A 901 36.11 -4.43 25.41
C ASN A 901 35.39 -4.76 26.72
N PHE A 902 34.07 -4.77 26.66
CA PHE A 902 33.22 -4.94 27.82
C PHE A 902 32.69 -6.37 27.90
N GLY A 903 32.96 -7.03 29.03
CA GLY A 903 32.51 -8.40 29.29
C GLY A 903 31.05 -8.46 29.73
N PRO A 904 30.40 -9.63 29.59
CA PRO A 904 28.99 -9.84 29.97
C PRO A 904 28.77 -9.82 31.50
N ASP A 905 29.83 -9.73 32.29
CA ASP A 905 29.83 -9.62 33.76
C ASP A 905 30.17 -8.21 34.25
N GLY A 906 30.27 -7.23 33.35
CA GLY A 906 30.66 -5.86 33.66
C GLY A 906 32.17 -5.64 33.78
N THR A 907 33.00 -6.63 33.40
CA THR A 907 34.46 -6.45 33.33
C THR A 907 34.85 -5.59 32.14
N ILE A 908 35.95 -4.84 32.27
CA ILE A 908 36.53 -4.04 31.19
C ILE A 908 37.93 -4.56 30.92
N THR A 909 38.19 -4.91 29.66
CA THR A 909 39.54 -5.25 29.18
C THR A 909 39.96 -4.22 28.15
N MET A 910 41.21 -3.78 28.19
CA MET A 910 41.75 -2.88 27.17
C MET A 910 42.51 -3.71 26.13
N GLU A 911 42.08 -3.63 24.89
CA GLU A 911 42.71 -4.32 23.76
C GLU A 911 43.52 -3.32 22.92
N PRO A 912 44.83 -3.54 22.69
CA PRO A 912 45.60 -2.73 21.77
C PRO A 912 45.23 -3.08 20.33
N VAL A 913 44.68 -2.10 19.60
CA VAL A 913 44.27 -2.25 18.20
C VAL A 913 45.14 -1.38 17.28
N GLN A 914 45.67 -2.00 16.22
CA GLN A 914 46.42 -1.30 15.16
C GLN A 914 45.56 -0.97 13.93
N GLU A 915 44.42 -1.64 13.76
CA GLU A 915 43.44 -1.36 12.71
C GLU A 915 42.03 -1.50 13.30
N GLU A 916 41.15 -0.57 12.94
CA GLU A 916 39.73 -0.62 13.26
C GLU A 916 38.91 -0.33 12.00
N THR A 917 37.74 -0.97 11.89
CA THR A 917 36.79 -0.77 10.79
C THR A 917 35.37 -0.60 11.31
N VAL A 918 34.58 0.17 10.56
CA VAL A 918 33.13 0.34 10.73
C VAL A 918 32.46 0.27 9.37
N SER A 919 31.18 -0.12 9.33
CA SER A 919 30.40 -0.07 8.10
C SER A 919 29.84 1.33 7.88
N LEU A 920 29.80 1.79 6.64
CA LEU A 920 29.09 2.99 6.24
C LEU A 920 27.77 2.59 5.57
N VAL A 921 26.70 3.30 5.89
CA VAL A 921 25.37 3.14 5.27
C VAL A 921 24.81 4.50 4.87
N PRO A 922 23.89 4.58 3.90
CA PRO A 922 23.20 5.83 3.63
C PRO A 922 22.44 6.30 4.86
N ILE A 923 22.49 7.60 5.10
CA ILE A 923 21.72 8.23 6.17
C ILE A 923 20.25 8.25 5.73
N ARG A 924 19.43 7.40 6.35
CA ARG A 924 17.98 7.34 6.14
C ARG A 924 17.28 8.34 7.07
N ARG A 925 16.10 8.82 6.66
CA ARG A 925 15.25 9.69 7.48
C ARG A 925 14.30 8.86 8.35
N VAL A 926 13.71 9.52 9.34
CA VAL A 926 12.61 8.97 10.13
C VAL A 926 11.32 9.17 9.32
N ASP A 927 10.52 8.12 9.21
CA ASP A 927 9.24 8.09 8.50
C ASP A 927 8.11 7.58 9.42
N SER A 928 6.91 7.36 8.86
CA SER A 928 5.74 6.86 9.61
C SER A 928 5.88 5.41 10.09
N GLU A 929 6.75 4.60 9.47
CA GLU A 929 7.02 3.22 9.88
C GLU A 929 8.15 3.12 10.94
N SER A 930 8.89 4.21 11.16
CA SER A 930 10.04 4.28 12.07
C SER A 930 9.64 4.13 13.53
N LEU A 931 10.38 3.30 14.28
CA LEU A 931 10.00 2.88 15.62
C LEU A 931 10.67 3.75 16.69
N ARG A 932 9.92 4.69 17.28
CA ARG A 932 10.43 5.51 18.39
C ARG A 932 10.76 4.66 19.61
N GLN A 933 11.98 4.80 20.11
CA GLN A 933 12.51 4.15 21.29
C GLN A 933 12.78 5.18 22.39
N GLU A 934 12.50 4.78 23.63
CA GLU A 934 12.88 5.53 24.82
C GLU A 934 13.50 4.58 25.85
N ARG A 935 14.57 5.02 26.50
CA ARG A 935 15.26 4.28 27.56
C ARG A 935 15.49 5.18 28.76
N HIS A 936 15.16 4.66 29.94
CA HIS A 936 15.44 5.30 31.22
C HIS A 936 16.41 4.44 32.01
N MET A 937 17.58 4.98 32.31
CA MET A 937 18.66 4.30 33.01
C MET A 937 19.02 5.13 34.24
N ALA A 938 18.97 4.55 35.43
CA ALA A 938 19.25 5.27 36.68
C ALA A 938 20.08 4.43 37.63
N TRP A 939 21.13 5.04 38.20
CA TRP A 939 22.05 4.39 39.13
C TRP A 939 22.74 5.44 40.00
N GLY A 940 23.01 5.13 41.27
CA GLY A 940 23.83 5.99 42.14
C GLY A 940 23.44 7.48 42.19
N GLY A 941 22.15 7.82 42.08
CA GLY A 941 21.66 9.22 42.05
C GLY A 941 21.78 9.93 40.69
N ARG A 942 22.26 9.22 39.66
CA ARG A 942 22.35 9.67 38.27
C ARG A 942 21.21 9.08 37.44
N ARG A 943 20.83 9.79 36.38
CA ARG A 943 19.84 9.34 35.42
C ARG A 943 20.26 9.70 34.00
N VAL A 944 20.06 8.78 33.07
CA VAL A 944 20.13 9.00 31.63
C VAL A 944 18.78 8.64 31.04
N THR A 945 18.16 9.59 30.35
CA THR A 945 16.96 9.36 29.55
C THR A 945 17.30 9.62 28.10
N THR A 946 17.20 8.62 27.25
CA THR A 946 17.53 8.74 25.82
C THR A 946 16.35 8.35 24.95
N THR A 947 16.09 9.16 23.93
CA THR A 947 15.08 8.94 22.90
C THR A 947 15.74 8.87 21.54
N PHE A 948 15.39 7.88 20.74
CA PHE A 948 15.93 7.63 19.40
C PHE A 948 14.94 6.83 18.55
N TYR A 949 15.28 6.56 17.29
CA TYR A 949 14.47 5.74 16.39
C TYR A 949 15.23 4.48 15.98
N TRP A 950 14.50 3.38 15.91
CA TRP A 950 14.86 2.18 15.15
C TRP A 950 14.20 2.22 13.77
N PRO A 951 14.79 1.54 12.76
CA PRO A 951 14.10 1.34 11.49
C PRO A 951 12.88 0.42 11.67
N PRO A 952 11.97 0.39 10.67
CA PRO A 952 10.81 -0.49 10.67
C PRO A 952 11.21 -1.97 10.85
N HIS A 953 10.25 -2.81 11.27
CA HIS A 953 10.49 -4.24 11.29
C HIS A 953 10.67 -4.78 9.86
N PRO A 954 11.57 -5.76 9.64
CA PRO A 954 11.75 -6.37 8.31
C PRO A 954 10.44 -6.97 7.81
N LYS A 955 10.13 -6.71 6.54
CA LYS A 955 9.00 -7.32 5.83
C LYS A 955 9.46 -8.71 5.34
N GLY A 956 9.18 -9.78 6.08
CA GLY A 956 9.56 -11.15 5.70
C GLY A 956 9.46 -12.18 6.82
N PRO A 957 9.52 -13.49 6.50
CA PRO A 957 9.86 -14.51 7.49
C PRO A 957 11.28 -14.23 7.99
N THR A 958 11.40 -13.77 9.24
CA THR A 958 12.68 -13.51 9.89
C THR A 958 12.86 -14.38 11.13
N ALA A 959 14.03 -14.99 11.29
CA ALA A 959 14.41 -15.72 12.49
C ALA A 959 14.82 -14.79 13.65
N GLY A 960 14.86 -13.48 13.41
CA GLY A 960 15.05 -12.42 14.39
C GLY A 960 15.59 -11.13 13.76
N TYR A 961 15.40 -10.00 14.44
CA TYR A 961 15.66 -8.66 13.92
C TYR A 961 16.60 -7.91 14.86
N THR A 962 17.77 -7.46 14.36
CA THR A 962 18.66 -6.55 15.08
C THR A 962 18.50 -5.13 14.52
N ALA A 963 17.84 -4.26 15.27
CA ALA A 963 17.58 -2.88 14.91
C ALA A 963 18.82 -1.99 15.14
N PRO A 964 19.45 -1.43 14.09
CA PRO A 964 20.46 -0.39 14.25
C PRO A 964 19.83 0.95 14.68
N LEU A 965 20.66 1.93 15.00
CA LEU A 965 20.18 3.30 15.15
C LEU A 965 19.74 3.84 13.78
N LEU A 966 18.51 4.38 13.71
CA LEU A 966 18.06 5.19 12.59
C LEU A 966 18.42 6.67 12.81
N ALA A 967 17.94 7.26 13.91
CA ALA A 967 18.19 8.66 14.26
C ALA A 967 18.10 8.92 15.77
N TRP A 968 18.84 9.89 16.27
CA TRP A 968 18.71 10.40 17.64
C TRP A 968 17.59 11.45 17.73
N VAL A 969 16.92 11.53 18.88
CA VAL A 969 16.01 12.64 19.21
C VAL A 969 16.66 13.55 20.24
N GLU A 970 16.86 13.04 21.47
CA GLU A 970 17.51 13.76 22.56
C GLU A 970 17.95 12.76 23.63
N THR A 971 19.07 13.05 24.30
CA THR A 971 19.45 12.40 25.55
C THR A 971 19.61 13.43 26.66
N THR A 972 19.01 13.18 27.83
CA THR A 972 19.19 14.01 29.03
C THR A 972 20.01 13.26 30.08
N LEU A 973 21.07 13.90 30.57
CA LEU A 973 21.99 13.42 31.59
C LEU A 973 21.74 14.20 32.90
N GLU A 974 21.29 13.54 33.96
CA GLU A 974 21.00 14.12 35.27
C GLU A 974 21.90 13.54 36.36
N GLY A 975 22.30 14.36 37.34
CA GLY A 975 23.12 13.93 38.48
C GLY A 975 24.62 13.74 38.16
N PHE A 976 25.06 14.08 36.95
CA PHE A 976 26.48 14.17 36.59
C PHE A 976 27.06 15.56 36.85
N THR A 977 26.20 16.56 36.90
CA THR A 977 26.50 17.99 37.10
C THR A 977 25.37 18.63 37.90
N THR A 978 25.55 19.88 38.34
CA THR A 978 24.58 20.65 39.12
C THR A 978 23.27 20.91 38.37
N ARG A 979 23.32 20.95 37.03
CA ARG A 979 22.16 21.04 36.13
C ARG A 979 22.20 19.92 35.09
N PRO A 980 21.05 19.42 34.59
CA PRO A 980 21.03 18.42 33.53
C PRO A 980 21.70 18.90 32.24
N ILE A 981 22.40 17.99 31.55
CA ILE A 981 22.96 18.22 30.22
C ILE A 981 22.06 17.54 29.19
N ARG A 982 21.76 18.21 28.08
CA ARG A 982 20.99 17.65 26.97
C ARG A 982 21.87 17.48 25.74
N LEU A 983 21.80 16.30 25.14
CA LEU A 983 22.54 15.93 23.94
C LEU A 983 21.56 15.76 22.76
N ARG A 984 21.82 16.45 21.66
CA ARG A 984 21.06 16.40 20.40
C ARG A 984 21.98 16.13 19.21
N GLY A 985 23.27 16.44 19.33
CA GLY A 985 24.27 16.17 18.31
C GLY A 985 24.43 14.67 18.04
N GLY A 986 24.64 14.31 16.77
CA GLY A 986 24.93 12.92 16.39
C GLY A 986 26.33 12.44 16.85
N PHE A 987 27.29 13.36 16.95
CA PHE A 987 28.65 13.03 17.39
C PHE A 987 28.73 12.70 18.89
N SER A 988 27.96 13.41 19.72
CA SER A 988 27.90 13.24 21.18
C SER A 988 27.22 11.95 21.65
N GLN A 989 26.60 11.17 20.75
CA GLN A 989 25.79 10.01 21.14
C GLN A 989 26.06 8.81 20.22
N THR A 990 26.47 7.67 20.78
CA THR A 990 26.70 6.43 20.05
C THR A 990 25.84 5.29 20.60
N TYR A 991 25.24 4.52 19.69
CA TYR A 991 24.44 3.33 19.96
C TYR A 991 25.08 2.11 19.30
N ARG A 992 25.02 0.97 19.97
CA ARG A 992 25.33 -0.33 19.38
C ARG A 992 24.40 -1.39 19.95
N PRO A 993 23.54 -2.01 19.13
CA PRO A 993 22.74 -3.15 19.57
C PRO A 993 23.57 -4.43 19.63
N GLY A 994 23.25 -5.32 20.56
CA GLY A 994 23.61 -6.73 20.49
C GLY A 994 22.71 -7.49 19.52
N HIS A 995 22.99 -8.78 19.32
CA HIS A 995 22.16 -9.64 18.48
C HIS A 995 20.69 -9.62 18.95
N HIS A 996 19.77 -9.34 18.02
CA HIS A 996 18.34 -9.14 18.29
C HIS A 996 18.00 -8.06 19.33
N ASN A 997 18.91 -7.09 19.52
CA ASN A 997 18.82 -6.07 20.57
C ASN A 997 18.67 -6.68 21.98
N PHE A 998 19.12 -7.93 22.19
CA PHE A 998 19.15 -8.56 23.52
C PHE A 998 20.12 -7.86 24.47
N SER A 999 21.06 -7.10 23.92
CA SER A 999 21.80 -6.09 24.66
C SER A 999 21.82 -4.78 23.91
N GLU A 1000 22.07 -3.69 24.63
CA GLU A 1000 22.16 -2.34 24.08
C GLU A 1000 23.32 -1.59 24.74
N ASP A 1001 24.24 -1.10 23.92
CA ASP A 1001 25.42 -0.37 24.36
C ASP A 1001 25.25 1.10 23.94
N PHE A 1002 25.37 2.01 24.90
CA PHE A 1002 25.28 3.45 24.71
C PHE A 1002 26.58 4.12 25.14
N LEU A 1003 27.04 5.12 24.38
CA LEU A 1003 28.12 6.01 24.77
C LEU A 1003 27.70 7.46 24.53
N PHE A 1004 27.72 8.25 25.60
CA PHE A 1004 27.38 9.67 25.59
C PHE A 1004 28.63 10.51 25.89
N ASP A 1005 28.99 11.41 24.99
CA ASP A 1005 30.14 12.31 25.10
C ASP A 1005 29.66 13.77 25.09
N PRO A 1006 29.43 14.37 26.28
CA PRO A 1006 28.97 15.76 26.42
C PRO A 1006 29.91 16.80 25.81
N TRP A 1007 31.20 16.45 25.63
CA TRP A 1007 32.19 17.38 25.10
C TRP A 1007 32.09 17.57 23.60
N LEU A 1008 31.31 16.73 22.92
CA LEU A 1008 31.01 16.82 21.48
C LEU A 1008 29.64 17.45 21.21
N GLU A 1009 28.90 17.81 22.25
CA GLU A 1009 27.60 18.42 22.09
C GLU A 1009 27.74 19.94 21.86
N PRO A 1010 27.13 20.49 20.80
CA PRO A 1010 27.10 21.93 20.63
C PRO A 1010 26.35 22.60 21.79
N ASP A 1011 26.84 23.76 22.21
CA ASP A 1011 26.16 24.64 23.17
C ASP A 1011 25.99 24.11 24.60
N VAL A 1012 26.78 23.12 25.03
CA VAL A 1012 26.86 22.77 26.46
C VAL A 1012 27.51 23.92 27.22
N ASP A 1013 26.87 24.33 28.32
CA ASP A 1013 27.36 25.37 29.21
C ASP A 1013 28.79 25.02 29.71
N PRO A 1014 29.80 25.89 29.46
CA PRO A 1014 31.19 25.64 29.85
C PRO A 1014 31.37 25.35 31.34
N ASP A 1015 30.52 25.90 32.20
CA ASP A 1015 30.58 25.63 33.65
C ASP A 1015 30.24 24.17 33.95
N LEU A 1016 29.31 23.57 33.20
CA LEU A 1016 28.95 22.14 33.33
C LEU A 1016 30.07 21.23 32.80
N LEU A 1017 30.75 21.63 31.71
CA LEU A 1017 31.93 20.91 31.24
C LEU A 1017 33.08 20.98 32.24
N ALA A 1018 33.25 22.11 32.95
CA ALA A 1018 34.25 22.25 34.01
C ALA A 1018 33.95 21.35 35.22
N GLU A 1019 32.67 21.19 35.58
CA GLU A 1019 32.25 20.22 36.60
C GLU A 1019 32.59 18.78 36.19
N LEU A 1020 32.27 18.37 34.95
CA LEU A 1020 32.66 17.06 34.42
C LEU A 1020 34.18 16.86 34.40
N ALA A 1021 34.94 17.91 34.06
CA ALA A 1021 36.40 17.88 34.06
C ALA A 1021 36.97 17.67 35.46
N ALA A 1022 36.41 18.34 36.47
CA ALA A 1022 36.81 18.19 37.87
C ALA A 1022 36.63 16.74 38.36
N ASP A 1023 35.59 16.07 37.87
CA ASP A 1023 35.33 14.66 38.15
C ASP A 1023 36.10 13.70 37.22
N ASN A 1024 36.91 14.19 36.28
CA ASN A 1024 37.55 13.39 35.23
C ASN A 1024 36.51 12.54 34.46
N VAL A 1025 35.48 13.20 33.92
CA VAL A 1025 34.45 12.58 33.07
C VAL A 1025 34.54 13.15 31.66
N ARG A 1026 34.98 12.32 30.73
CA ARG A 1026 34.85 12.53 29.29
C ARG A 1026 33.50 12.05 28.78
N GLY A 1027 33.11 10.82 29.12
CA GLY A 1027 31.88 10.22 28.60
C GLY A 1027 31.25 9.22 29.54
N ILE A 1028 30.03 8.83 29.22
CA ILE A 1028 29.19 7.93 30.00
C ILE A 1028 28.85 6.75 29.10
N VAL A 1029 29.21 5.54 29.53
CA VAL A 1029 28.91 4.31 28.81
C VAL A 1029 27.90 3.50 29.61
N VAL A 1030 26.82 3.08 28.96
CA VAL A 1030 25.81 2.22 29.57
C VAL A 1030 25.61 0.99 28.71
N LEU A 1031 25.78 -0.19 29.32
CA LEU A 1031 25.55 -1.47 28.67
C LEU A 1031 24.37 -2.13 29.36
N ARG A 1032 23.37 -2.54 28.61
CA ARG A 1032 22.14 -3.11 29.15
C ARG A 1032 21.84 -4.45 28.50
N SER A 1033 21.38 -5.41 29.29
CA SER A 1033 20.78 -6.67 28.83
C SER A 1033 19.25 -6.58 28.83
N ILE A 1034 18.62 -7.41 28.00
CA ILE A 1034 17.17 -7.61 27.97
C ILE A 1034 16.64 -8.16 29.30
N ASP A 1035 17.46 -8.89 30.05
CA ASP A 1035 17.12 -9.47 31.36
C ASP A 1035 17.08 -8.40 32.48
N GLY A 1036 17.41 -7.15 32.16
CA GLY A 1036 17.35 -6.02 33.09
C GLY A 1036 18.69 -5.67 33.75
N ASP A 1037 19.72 -6.50 33.57
CA ASP A 1037 21.08 -6.19 34.01
C ASP A 1037 21.63 -4.96 33.25
N ALA A 1038 22.29 -4.06 33.97
CA ALA A 1038 22.92 -2.89 33.37
C ALA A 1038 24.25 -2.58 34.06
N TRP A 1039 25.26 -2.26 33.25
CA TRP A 1039 26.59 -1.85 33.69
C TRP A 1039 26.87 -0.43 33.24
N HIS A 1040 27.38 0.37 34.17
CA HIS A 1040 27.58 1.80 33.97
C HIS A 1040 29.06 2.14 34.15
N PHE A 1041 29.62 2.84 33.17
CA PHE A 1041 31.03 3.22 33.19
C PHE A 1041 31.17 4.71 32.91
N LEU A 1042 32.17 5.32 33.55
CA LEU A 1042 32.64 6.65 33.20
C LEU A 1042 33.95 6.51 32.43
N TRP A 1043 33.98 7.08 31.24
CA TRP A 1043 35.18 7.28 30.46
C TRP A 1043 35.82 8.60 30.90
N GLY A 1044 37.07 8.58 31.36
CA GLY A 1044 37.80 9.75 31.83
C GLY A 1044 38.53 10.51 30.73
N LEU A 1045 38.88 11.78 31.00
CA LEU A 1045 39.72 12.62 30.14
C LEU A 1045 41.14 12.08 30.01
N ASP A 1046 41.60 11.30 30.99
CA ASP A 1046 42.85 10.55 30.97
C ASP A 1046 42.79 9.25 30.14
N GLY A 1047 41.64 8.93 29.53
CA GLY A 1047 41.42 7.72 28.74
C GLY A 1047 41.15 6.45 29.57
N THR A 1048 40.99 6.57 30.90
CA THR A 1048 40.65 5.43 31.77
C THR A 1048 39.14 5.17 31.81
N PHE A 1049 38.75 3.92 32.03
CA PHE A 1049 37.35 3.53 32.25
C PHE A 1049 37.18 3.07 33.68
N ARG A 1050 36.16 3.61 34.37
CA ARG A 1050 35.84 3.26 35.74
C ARG A 1050 34.38 2.83 35.87
N THR A 1051 34.16 1.70 36.53
CA THR A 1051 32.83 1.20 36.86
C THR A 1051 32.19 2.10 37.92
N VAL A 1052 30.90 2.41 37.75
CA VAL A 1052 30.10 3.09 38.76
C VAL A 1052 29.14 2.06 39.36
N PRO A 1053 29.11 1.89 40.69
CA PRO A 1053 28.21 0.96 41.35
C PRO A 1053 26.73 1.35 41.21
#